data_AF-A0A1U7VU54-F1
#
_entry.id   AF-A0A1U7VU54-F1
#
_cell.length_a   1.000
_cell.length_b   1.000
_cell.length_c   1.000
_cell.angle_alpha   90.00
_cell.angle_beta   90.00
_cell.angle_gamma   90.00
#
_symmetry.space_group_name_H-M   'P 1'
#
loop_
_entity.id
_entity.type
_entity.pdbx_description
1 polymer ?
#
loop_
_entity_poly.entity_id
_entity_poly.type
_entity_poly.pdbx_seq_one_letter_code
_entity_poly.pdbx_strand_id
1 'polypeptide(L)'
;MVRITSCFCIVIVALSLFTTQSESAAQAYRRDPGHQQWHHGAFQDVKDSVRSDVRQMLYSRAEVPFQVPLEVNIVLVGFSGDGGYRYALDSPKLEEFLKVSFPTHRPSCLETGQPLDIEHHIVYNAFPAGQPELIALEKALKAAMVPAGNARETDFGREVPLFEVEATAVEQEFQKLYAYLFDLESWGQSGEEMDRPWPTVIFIVNFDKVRLDPGNKEIDLDSLMYGRITQLNEEEMKKQEGDYIYRYRYNGGGASQVWLGSSRFVVVDLSAGPCTYGKIETEEGSVSSRSLPRLRNVVFHKGLGVVTEHAAHETFVGQLASLVATTIEHVIAPDVRFETADMTTRLLIPIIVLQNHNRFNIMTRGHNYSLDVGAIEAEVKKMLHKEQEVVMIGGSHALHRHEKLAIAVSKAMRGHSLQETKKDGRFHVHTKTYLDGAILKEEMERSADVLAAGLLEVSDPSLSSKFFLRQHWMDESDGTSDSILKHKPIWATYSQSRKKEKKRTIEKKKQGDLHRTYGTRVIPVFVLSLADVDEHLMMEGESLVWTSKDVVIVLQHQNDKIPLSYVSEIERRHAIPVLSQRHILAGLASVVGGLSAPYEKASHVHERPVVNWLWATGCHPFGPFSNTSHVSQLLKDVALRNTIYARVDSALHRIRETSEAVQAFAAEHLKTPLGEPVKGKKNKTSTELWLEKFYKKTTNLPEPFPHELVDRLEKYLDSLEEQLVDLSSLLYDHRLQEAHSNSSDILQSSIFTQQYVEHILASEREKMRCCSIEYKLPLQSSQNLIYAGILLAGFFVYFVVIFFSSPVR
;
A
#
# COMPACT_ATOMS: atom_id res chain seq x y z
N MET A 1 18.77 70.13 -40.12
CA MET A 1 17.99 69.52 -39.01
C MET A 1 17.81 68.01 -39.22
N VAL A 2 18.86 67.27 -39.64
CA VAL A 2 18.78 65.83 -40.01
C VAL A 2 19.91 64.99 -39.40
N ARG A 3 20.80 65.58 -38.58
CA ARG A 3 21.90 64.85 -37.89
C ARG A 3 21.66 64.54 -36.41
N ILE A 4 20.54 64.98 -35.83
CA ILE A 4 20.24 64.79 -34.39
C ILE A 4 19.37 63.55 -34.15
N THR A 5 18.63 63.07 -35.15
CA THR A 5 17.71 61.92 -35.02
C THR A 5 18.41 60.56 -35.09
N SER A 6 19.56 60.44 -35.77
CA SER A 6 20.27 59.15 -35.89
C SER A 6 21.02 58.76 -34.61
N CYS A 7 21.62 59.72 -33.89
CA CYS A 7 22.24 59.45 -32.58
C CYS A 7 21.21 59.10 -31.50
N PHE A 8 20.02 59.71 -31.54
CA PHE A 8 18.97 59.43 -30.57
C PHE A 8 18.39 58.01 -30.73
N CYS A 9 18.23 57.52 -31.96
CA CYS A 9 17.79 56.14 -32.20
C CYS A 9 18.85 55.09 -31.80
N ILE A 10 20.14 55.37 -32.00
CA ILE A 10 21.21 54.44 -31.57
C ILE A 10 21.33 54.42 -30.04
N VAL A 11 21.14 55.56 -29.36
CA VAL A 11 21.11 55.64 -27.90
C VAL A 11 19.87 54.96 -27.32
N ILE A 12 18.70 55.05 -27.97
CA ILE A 12 17.49 54.32 -27.55
C ILE A 12 17.61 52.82 -27.81
N VAL A 13 18.22 52.39 -28.93
CA VAL A 13 18.47 50.96 -29.20
C VAL A 13 19.53 50.40 -28.24
N ALA A 14 20.59 51.16 -27.96
CA ALA A 14 21.59 50.79 -26.96
C ALA A 14 20.98 50.78 -25.54
N LEU A 15 20.19 51.77 -25.15
CA LEU A 15 19.45 51.78 -23.89
C LEU A 15 18.44 50.63 -23.82
N SER A 16 17.77 50.28 -24.92
CA SER A 16 16.87 49.12 -24.95
C SER A 16 17.60 47.79 -24.80
N LEU A 17 18.80 47.67 -25.38
CA LEU A 17 19.69 46.51 -25.21
C LEU A 17 20.29 46.44 -23.78
N PHE A 18 20.56 47.58 -23.15
CA PHE A 18 20.99 47.64 -21.74
C PHE A 18 19.82 47.46 -20.75
N THR A 19 18.58 47.79 -21.11
CA THR A 19 17.40 47.55 -20.26
C THR A 19 16.83 46.14 -20.40
N THR A 20 17.20 45.38 -21.43
CA THR A 20 16.87 43.94 -21.54
C THR A 20 17.87 43.03 -20.84
N GLN A 21 19.03 43.55 -20.40
CA GLN A 21 19.81 42.97 -19.31
C GLN A 21 19.37 43.61 -17.98
N SER A 22 18.07 43.55 -17.69
CA SER A 22 17.68 43.43 -16.28
C SER A 22 18.34 42.13 -15.82
N GLU A 23 19.29 42.20 -14.89
CA GLU A 23 19.68 41.05 -14.09
C GLU A 23 18.39 40.45 -13.54
N SER A 24 17.89 39.41 -14.21
CA SER A 24 16.84 38.56 -13.67
C SER A 24 17.40 38.10 -12.34
N ALA A 25 16.73 38.46 -11.24
CA ALA A 25 17.11 37.97 -9.93
C ALA A 25 17.38 36.47 -10.01
N ALA A 26 18.46 36.01 -9.36
CA ALA A 26 18.79 34.59 -9.28
C ALA A 26 17.57 33.86 -8.70
N GLN A 27 16.87 33.10 -9.53
CA GLN A 27 15.61 32.47 -9.16
C GLN A 27 15.73 30.96 -9.36
N ALA A 28 15.64 30.21 -8.26
CA ALA A 28 15.54 28.76 -8.29
C ALA A 28 14.28 28.28 -9.05
N TYR A 29 14.27 27.03 -9.51
CA TYR A 29 13.16 26.43 -10.26
C TYR A 29 12.91 27.04 -11.64
N ARG A 30 13.97 27.58 -12.27
CA ARG A 30 13.92 28.08 -13.63
C ARG A 30 14.14 26.94 -14.63
N ARG A 31 13.26 26.81 -15.62
CA ARG A 31 13.39 25.85 -16.72
C ARG A 31 14.02 26.52 -17.92
N ASP A 32 15.29 26.23 -18.17
CA ASP A 32 15.99 26.67 -19.38
C ASP A 32 15.85 25.62 -20.51
N PRO A 33 15.95 26.01 -21.80
CA PRO A 33 15.86 25.08 -22.93
C PRO A 33 16.92 23.97 -22.82
N GLY A 34 16.47 22.71 -22.79
CA GLY A 34 17.34 21.54 -22.60
C GLY A 34 17.33 20.94 -21.20
N HIS A 35 16.49 21.45 -20.28
CA HIS A 35 16.24 20.81 -19.00
C HIS A 35 15.75 19.36 -19.19
N GLN A 36 16.26 18.45 -18.37
CA GLN A 36 15.94 17.02 -18.48
C GLN A 36 14.45 16.83 -18.17
N GLN A 37 13.73 16.20 -19.10
CA GLN A 37 12.31 15.92 -18.91
C GLN A 37 12.15 14.57 -18.23
N TRP A 38 11.23 14.50 -17.27
CA TRP A 38 10.79 13.21 -16.75
C TRP A 38 10.13 12.41 -17.88
N HIS A 39 10.58 11.18 -18.07
CA HIS A 39 10.10 10.28 -19.11
C HIS A 39 9.27 9.17 -18.48
N HIS A 40 7.94 9.28 -18.59
CA HIS A 40 7.00 8.24 -18.18
C HIS A 40 6.65 7.37 -19.39
N GLY A 41 7.16 6.14 -19.43
CA GLY A 41 7.00 5.26 -20.59
C GLY A 41 7.63 3.87 -20.46
N ALA A 42 8.17 3.53 -19.28
CA ALA A 42 8.85 2.26 -19.06
C ALA A 42 7.91 1.04 -19.22
N PHE A 43 6.59 1.24 -19.12
CA PHE A 43 5.61 0.17 -19.34
C PHE A 43 5.74 -0.47 -20.72
N GLN A 44 6.05 0.31 -21.75
CA GLN A 44 6.15 -0.22 -23.11
C GLN A 44 7.31 -1.21 -23.25
N ASP A 45 8.35 -1.07 -22.43
CA ASP A 45 9.50 -1.97 -22.43
C ASP A 45 9.20 -3.30 -21.71
N VAL A 46 8.29 -3.29 -20.73
CA VAL A 46 7.94 -4.48 -19.91
C VAL A 46 6.63 -5.14 -20.31
N LYS A 47 5.83 -4.52 -21.18
CA LYS A 47 4.49 -4.99 -21.59
C LYS A 47 4.47 -6.43 -22.09
N ASP A 48 5.43 -6.82 -22.93
CA ASP A 48 5.50 -8.18 -23.47
C ASP A 48 5.86 -9.21 -22.39
N SER A 49 6.69 -8.82 -21.41
CA SER A 49 6.98 -9.64 -20.22
C SER A 49 5.72 -9.82 -19.39
N VAL A 50 5.01 -8.74 -19.07
CA VAL A 50 3.76 -8.78 -18.31
C VAL A 50 2.73 -9.70 -18.98
N ARG A 51 2.56 -9.59 -20.31
CA ARG A 51 1.66 -10.49 -21.05
C ARG A 51 2.07 -11.95 -20.94
N SER A 52 3.37 -12.24 -21.08
CA SER A 52 3.90 -13.60 -20.91
C SER A 52 3.62 -14.15 -19.51
N ASP A 53 3.82 -13.34 -18.47
CA ASP A 53 3.61 -13.72 -17.08
C ASP A 53 2.13 -13.96 -16.76
N VAL A 54 1.24 -13.07 -17.22
CA VAL A 54 -0.22 -13.25 -17.10
C VAL A 54 -0.65 -14.54 -17.80
N ARG A 55 -0.16 -14.80 -19.01
CA ARG A 55 -0.46 -16.04 -19.72
C ARG A 55 0.03 -17.27 -18.95
N GLN A 56 1.23 -17.21 -18.37
CA GLN A 56 1.72 -18.30 -17.52
C GLN A 56 0.85 -18.48 -16.28
N MET A 57 0.42 -17.41 -15.62
CA MET A 57 -0.45 -17.45 -14.45
C MET A 57 -1.81 -18.10 -14.77
N LEU A 58 -2.45 -17.74 -15.88
CA LEU A 58 -3.78 -18.26 -16.23
C LEU A 58 -3.77 -19.70 -16.76
N TYR A 59 -2.70 -20.08 -17.46
CA TYR A 59 -2.64 -21.33 -18.21
C TYR A 59 -1.64 -22.36 -17.69
N SER A 60 -0.89 -22.05 -16.64
CA SER A 60 0.00 -23.00 -15.96
C SER A 60 -0.55 -23.42 -14.59
N ARG A 61 0.08 -24.42 -13.97
CA ARG A 61 -0.18 -24.81 -12.58
C ARG A 61 0.65 -24.02 -11.57
N ALA A 62 1.57 -23.19 -12.04
CA ALA A 62 2.44 -22.45 -11.15
C ALA A 62 1.66 -21.26 -10.56
N GLU A 63 1.76 -21.08 -9.25
CA GLU A 63 1.29 -19.89 -8.55
C GLU A 63 2.23 -18.72 -8.88
N VAL A 64 2.04 -18.14 -10.05
CA VAL A 64 2.74 -16.93 -10.48
C VAL A 64 1.88 -15.72 -10.08
N PRO A 65 2.42 -14.75 -9.31
CA PRO A 65 1.69 -13.54 -8.97
C PRO A 65 1.53 -12.63 -10.19
N PHE A 66 0.49 -11.81 -10.18
CA PHE A 66 0.22 -10.81 -11.21
C PHE A 66 1.23 -9.66 -11.11
N GLN A 67 2.01 -9.46 -12.18
CA GLN A 67 3.06 -8.44 -12.22
C GLN A 67 2.52 -7.05 -12.55
N VAL A 68 2.82 -6.07 -11.68
CA VAL A 68 2.43 -4.67 -11.83
C VAL A 68 3.67 -3.77 -11.75
N PRO A 69 4.11 -3.15 -12.86
CA PRO A 69 5.22 -2.20 -12.83
C PRO A 69 4.93 -1.03 -11.89
N LEU A 70 5.90 -0.67 -11.05
CA LEU A 70 5.82 0.44 -10.09
C LEU A 70 7.01 1.38 -10.27
N GLU A 71 6.75 2.61 -10.69
CA GLU A 71 7.79 3.62 -10.88
C GLU A 71 8.12 4.35 -9.56
N VAL A 72 9.39 4.37 -9.18
CA VAL A 72 9.87 5.05 -7.96
C VAL A 72 10.98 6.03 -8.32
N ASN A 73 10.72 7.31 -8.10
CA ASN A 73 11.66 8.38 -8.41
C ASN A 73 12.47 8.78 -7.17
N ILE A 74 13.80 8.75 -7.28
CA ILE A 74 14.74 9.05 -6.20
C ILE A 74 15.47 10.33 -6.57
N VAL A 75 15.17 11.40 -5.85
CA VAL A 75 15.76 12.71 -6.09
C VAL A 75 16.87 12.94 -5.08
N LEU A 76 18.10 13.04 -5.57
CA LEU A 76 19.29 13.25 -4.76
C LEU A 76 19.57 14.76 -4.66
N VAL A 77 19.35 15.35 -3.49
CA VAL A 77 19.56 16.79 -3.23
C VAL A 77 20.85 16.97 -2.43
N GLY A 78 21.82 17.72 -2.99
CA GLY A 78 23.12 17.95 -2.33
C GLY A 78 24.14 16.83 -2.50
N PHE A 79 23.98 16.00 -3.54
CA PHE A 79 24.89 14.90 -3.89
C PHE A 79 25.68 15.17 -5.17
N SER A 80 25.73 16.42 -5.63
CA SER A 80 26.47 16.83 -6.84
C SER A 80 27.82 17.46 -6.51
N GLY A 81 28.33 17.24 -5.28
CA GLY A 81 29.52 17.92 -4.76
C GLY A 81 29.25 19.35 -4.26
N ASP A 82 27.98 19.72 -4.09
CA ASP A 82 27.48 21.04 -3.70
C ASP A 82 26.95 21.07 -2.25
N GLY A 83 26.40 19.95 -1.77
CA GLY A 83 25.88 19.77 -0.41
C GLY A 83 26.93 19.49 0.66
N GLY A 84 26.48 18.90 1.77
CA GLY A 84 27.32 18.55 2.93
C GLY A 84 28.52 17.69 2.53
N TYR A 85 29.68 17.96 3.15
CA TYR A 85 30.97 17.31 2.84
C TYR A 85 31.45 17.40 1.39
N ARG A 86 30.76 18.14 0.51
CA ARG A 86 30.97 18.09 -0.96
C ARG A 86 30.92 16.66 -1.50
N TYR A 87 30.12 15.82 -0.87
CA TYR A 87 29.99 14.43 -1.26
C TYR A 87 29.24 14.31 -2.59
N ALA A 88 29.76 13.47 -3.49
CA ALA A 88 29.16 13.22 -4.79
C ALA A 88 28.68 11.77 -4.87
N LEU A 89 27.46 11.57 -5.37
CA LEU A 89 26.91 10.24 -5.61
C LEU A 89 26.50 10.08 -7.08
N ASP A 90 26.97 9.01 -7.70
CA ASP A 90 26.70 8.66 -9.10
C ASP A 90 25.29 8.07 -9.22
N SER A 91 24.33 8.87 -9.72
CA SER A 91 22.91 8.48 -9.72
C SER A 91 22.61 7.27 -10.64
N PRO A 92 23.17 7.14 -11.86
CA PRO A 92 23.01 5.93 -12.66
C PRO A 92 23.52 4.66 -11.96
N LYS A 93 24.64 4.72 -11.23
CA LYS A 93 25.15 3.56 -10.48
C LYS A 93 24.24 3.18 -9.31
N LEU A 94 23.68 4.16 -8.61
CA LEU A 94 22.68 3.89 -7.56
C LEU A 94 21.44 3.22 -8.15
N GLU A 95 20.96 3.70 -9.30
CA GLU A 95 19.83 3.12 -10.02
C GLU A 95 20.09 1.66 -10.42
N GLU A 96 21.25 1.37 -11.01
CA GLU A 96 21.65 0.00 -11.36
C GLU A 96 21.74 -0.90 -10.12
N PHE A 97 22.33 -0.39 -9.03
CA PHE A 97 22.44 -1.13 -7.77
C PHE A 97 21.07 -1.48 -7.18
N LEU A 98 20.11 -0.54 -7.21
CA LEU A 98 18.74 -0.76 -6.75
C LEU A 98 18.01 -1.78 -7.63
N LYS A 99 18.14 -1.67 -8.96
CA LYS A 99 17.55 -2.62 -9.91
C LYS A 99 18.03 -4.05 -9.69
N VAL A 100 19.31 -4.24 -9.34
CA VAL A 100 19.87 -5.57 -9.07
C VAL A 100 19.50 -6.08 -7.68
N SER A 101 19.49 -5.20 -6.67
CA SER A 101 19.33 -5.59 -5.26
C SER A 101 17.87 -5.80 -4.85
N PHE A 102 16.96 -4.96 -5.36
CA PHE A 102 15.55 -4.93 -4.98
C PHE A 102 14.65 -4.79 -6.22
N PRO A 103 14.65 -5.78 -7.14
CA PRO A 103 13.92 -5.70 -8.40
C PRO A 103 12.40 -5.78 -8.22
N THR A 104 11.93 -6.50 -7.20
CA THR A 104 10.50 -6.72 -6.96
C THR A 104 10.10 -6.51 -5.51
N HIS A 105 8.81 -6.27 -5.28
CA HIS A 105 8.19 -6.20 -3.97
C HIS A 105 6.77 -6.77 -3.99
N ARG A 106 6.44 -7.64 -3.05
CA ARG A 106 5.13 -8.31 -2.97
C ARG A 106 4.43 -7.91 -1.67
N PRO A 107 3.40 -7.05 -1.71
CA PRO A 107 2.60 -6.71 -0.53
C PRO A 107 1.86 -7.93 0.03
N SER A 108 1.59 -7.91 1.32
CA SER A 108 0.83 -8.91 2.05
C SER A 108 -0.41 -8.30 2.70
N CYS A 109 -1.33 -9.16 3.16
CA CYS A 109 -2.43 -8.75 4.01
C CYS A 109 -2.04 -8.86 5.48
N LEU A 110 -2.19 -7.78 6.23
CA LEU A 110 -1.83 -7.75 7.66
C LEU A 110 -2.75 -8.61 8.53
N GLU A 111 -4.01 -8.81 8.13
CA GLU A 111 -4.97 -9.64 8.87
C GLU A 111 -4.65 -11.13 8.74
N THR A 112 -4.32 -11.59 7.53
CA THR A 112 -4.05 -13.01 7.25
C THR A 112 -2.57 -13.37 7.37
N GLY A 113 -1.67 -12.40 7.23
CA GLY A 113 -0.23 -12.60 7.12
C GLY A 113 0.22 -13.22 5.79
N GLN A 114 -0.69 -13.36 4.82
CA GLN A 114 -0.41 -13.99 3.52
C GLN A 114 -0.05 -12.94 2.46
N PRO A 115 0.87 -13.27 1.52
CA PRO A 115 1.22 -12.38 0.42
C PRO A 115 0.09 -12.34 -0.63
N LEU A 116 -0.25 -11.14 -1.11
CA LEU A 116 -1.27 -10.95 -2.14
C LEU A 116 -0.80 -11.55 -3.47
N ASP A 117 -1.69 -11.97 -4.35
CA ASP A 117 -1.40 -12.47 -5.71
C ASP A 117 -0.96 -11.36 -6.69
N ILE A 118 -0.33 -10.30 -6.19
CA ILE A 118 0.14 -9.15 -6.94
C ILE A 118 1.58 -8.87 -6.52
N GLU A 119 2.48 -8.78 -7.49
CA GLU A 119 3.89 -8.46 -7.27
C GLU A 119 4.27 -7.22 -8.08
N HIS A 120 4.99 -6.30 -7.44
CA HIS A 120 5.50 -5.11 -8.08
C HIS A 120 6.86 -5.36 -8.70
N HIS A 121 6.99 -5.08 -10.00
CA HIS A 121 8.29 -4.93 -10.64
C HIS A 121 8.72 -3.47 -10.56
N ILE A 122 9.77 -3.18 -9.80
CA ILE A 122 10.13 -1.81 -9.44
C ILE A 122 11.01 -1.18 -10.51
N VAL A 123 10.55 -0.06 -11.06
CA VAL A 123 11.29 0.77 -12.02
C VAL A 123 11.86 1.96 -11.27
N TYR A 124 13.14 1.89 -10.92
CA TYR A 124 13.86 2.98 -10.28
C TYR A 124 14.32 4.02 -11.29
N ASN A 125 14.10 5.29 -10.96
CA ASN A 125 14.71 6.44 -11.62
C ASN A 125 15.48 7.25 -10.59
N ALA A 126 16.80 7.39 -10.73
CA ALA A 126 17.61 8.19 -9.80
C ALA A 126 18.26 9.38 -10.51
N PHE A 127 17.94 10.60 -10.05
CA PHE A 127 18.52 11.80 -10.64
C PHE A 127 18.85 12.89 -9.60
N PRO A 128 19.91 13.68 -9.84
CA PRO A 128 20.31 14.75 -8.95
C PRO A 128 19.44 15.99 -9.12
N ALA A 129 19.18 16.70 -8.02
CA ALA A 129 18.68 18.07 -8.06
C ALA A 129 19.82 19.06 -8.32
N GLY A 130 19.51 20.20 -8.92
CA GLY A 130 20.48 21.24 -9.20
C GLY A 130 20.88 22.05 -7.97
N GLN A 131 22.01 22.74 -8.08
CA GLN A 131 22.52 23.64 -7.03
C GLN A 131 21.54 24.76 -6.66
N PRO A 132 20.85 25.45 -7.61
CA PRO A 132 19.86 26.47 -7.24
C PRO A 132 18.73 25.92 -6.37
N GLU A 133 18.25 24.71 -6.67
CA GLU A 133 17.19 24.04 -5.92
C GLU A 133 17.65 23.64 -4.51
N LEU A 134 18.88 23.14 -4.38
CA LEU A 134 19.52 22.87 -3.08
C LEU A 134 19.59 24.14 -2.23
N ILE A 135 20.09 25.24 -2.79
CA ILE A 135 20.28 26.50 -2.06
C ILE A 135 18.93 27.11 -1.65
N ALA A 136 17.89 26.99 -2.47
CA ALA A 136 16.54 27.42 -2.11
C ALA A 136 15.99 26.64 -0.90
N LEU A 137 16.17 25.32 -0.89
CA LEU A 137 15.81 24.47 0.25
C LEU A 137 16.63 24.81 1.49
N GLU A 138 17.95 25.03 1.36
CA GLU A 138 18.80 25.44 2.48
C GLU A 138 18.34 26.78 3.07
N LYS A 139 17.95 27.74 2.22
CA LYS A 139 17.41 29.04 2.65
C LYS A 139 16.09 28.88 3.41
N ALA A 140 15.17 28.07 2.90
CA ALA A 140 13.89 27.79 3.55
C ALA A 140 14.09 27.09 4.90
N LEU A 141 14.98 26.10 4.95
CA LEU A 141 15.30 25.35 6.15
C LEU A 141 15.95 26.23 7.22
N LYS A 142 16.97 27.02 6.85
CA LYS A 142 17.64 27.98 7.74
C LYS A 142 16.65 28.98 8.34
N ALA A 143 15.68 29.46 7.56
CA ALA A 143 14.64 30.38 8.03
C ALA A 143 13.64 29.71 8.98
N ALA A 144 13.42 28.40 8.87
CA ALA A 144 12.48 27.64 9.68
C ALA A 144 13.09 27.06 10.98
N MET A 145 14.42 27.14 11.16
CA MET A 145 15.09 26.65 12.37
C MET A 145 14.77 27.51 13.59
N VAL A 146 14.22 26.89 14.63
CA VAL A 146 13.92 27.53 15.91
C VAL A 146 14.82 26.94 17.02
N PRO A 147 15.50 27.75 17.84
CA PRO A 147 16.28 27.24 18.97
C PRO A 147 15.42 26.46 19.97
N ALA A 148 15.84 25.25 20.33
CA ALA A 148 15.11 24.32 21.20
C ALA A 148 15.96 23.79 22.38
N GLY A 149 17.00 24.53 22.77
CA GLY A 149 17.90 24.17 23.86
C GLY A 149 19.17 23.48 23.38
N ASN A 150 19.60 22.44 24.10
CA ASN A 150 20.79 21.67 23.76
C ASN A 150 20.43 20.20 23.51
N ALA A 151 21.14 19.56 22.59
CA ALA A 151 21.08 18.12 22.36
C ALA A 151 22.48 17.52 22.52
N ARG A 152 22.51 16.24 22.86
CA ARG A 152 23.77 15.50 22.97
C ARG A 152 24.10 14.86 21.63
N GLU A 153 25.35 14.99 21.19
CA GLU A 153 25.88 14.22 20.07
C GLU A 153 25.85 12.69 20.38
N THR A 154 25.98 11.85 19.35
CA THR A 154 25.91 10.38 19.47
C THR A 154 26.86 9.79 20.51
N ASP A 155 26.51 8.64 21.09
CA ASP A 155 27.38 7.79 21.92
C ASP A 155 28.13 8.54 23.03
N PHE A 156 27.41 9.33 23.83
CA PHE A 156 27.93 10.18 24.93
C PHE A 156 28.73 11.41 24.52
N GLY A 157 28.58 11.90 23.28
CA GLY A 157 29.24 13.09 22.78
C GLY A 157 28.91 14.39 23.54
N ARG A 158 29.48 15.51 23.07
CA ARG A 158 29.30 16.83 23.69
C ARG A 158 27.85 17.31 23.54
N GLU A 159 27.44 18.19 24.46
CA GLU A 159 26.20 18.95 24.28
C GLU A 159 26.44 20.07 23.27
N VAL A 160 25.54 20.18 22.31
CA VAL A 160 25.54 21.19 21.25
C VAL A 160 24.17 21.86 21.18
N PRO A 161 24.08 23.09 20.64
CA PRO A 161 22.79 23.73 20.40
C PRO A 161 21.87 22.85 19.55
N LEU A 162 20.60 22.80 19.94
CA LEU A 162 19.53 22.10 19.23
C LEU A 162 18.62 23.13 18.55
N PHE A 163 18.30 22.86 17.29
CA PHE A 163 17.25 23.54 16.55
C PHE A 163 16.13 22.56 16.20
N GLU A 164 14.89 23.00 16.29
CA GLU A 164 13.74 22.27 15.79
C GLU A 164 13.19 22.96 14.55
N VAL A 165 12.77 22.15 13.58
CA VAL A 165 12.15 22.60 12.33
C VAL A 165 10.77 21.97 12.24
N GLU A 166 9.76 22.81 12.11
CA GLU A 166 8.41 22.34 11.78
C GLU A 166 8.38 21.97 10.28
N ALA A 167 8.24 20.68 9.99
CA ALA A 167 8.34 20.13 8.64
C ALA A 167 7.31 20.77 7.69
N THR A 168 6.11 21.06 8.19
CA THR A 168 5.05 21.73 7.41
C THR A 168 5.44 23.14 6.92
N ALA A 169 6.39 23.81 7.59
CA ALA A 169 6.89 25.12 7.18
C ALA A 169 7.85 25.05 5.98
N VAL A 170 8.65 23.98 5.87
CA VAL A 170 9.59 23.76 4.76
C VAL A 170 8.98 22.95 3.62
N GLU A 171 7.89 22.23 3.90
CA GLU A 171 7.21 21.34 2.95
C GLU A 171 6.78 22.05 1.66
N GLN A 172 6.39 23.32 1.75
CA GLN A 172 6.02 24.11 0.57
C GLN A 172 7.18 24.24 -0.44
N GLU A 173 8.42 24.29 0.05
CA GLU A 173 9.60 24.41 -0.82
C GLU A 173 9.92 23.07 -1.51
N PHE A 174 9.75 21.95 -0.79
CA PHE A 174 9.79 20.62 -1.41
C PHE A 174 8.67 20.42 -2.45
N GLN A 175 7.49 20.99 -2.22
CA GLN A 175 6.39 20.95 -3.19
C GLN A 175 6.72 21.75 -4.46
N LYS A 176 7.43 22.88 -4.35
CA LYS A 176 7.95 23.62 -5.53
C LYS A 176 8.98 22.80 -6.28
N LEU A 177 9.92 22.16 -5.58
CA LEU A 177 10.90 21.27 -6.20
C LEU A 177 10.20 20.11 -6.93
N TYR A 178 9.22 19.48 -6.29
CA TYR A 178 8.40 18.43 -6.89
C TYR A 178 7.70 18.92 -8.17
N ALA A 179 7.01 20.06 -8.12
CA ALA A 179 6.37 20.63 -9.30
C ALA A 179 7.35 20.99 -10.42
N TYR A 180 8.52 21.53 -10.04
CA TYR A 180 9.59 21.91 -10.95
C TYR A 180 10.19 20.71 -11.68
N LEU A 181 10.48 19.60 -10.98
CA LEU A 181 11.13 18.43 -11.60
C LEU A 181 10.20 17.71 -12.59
N PHE A 182 8.91 17.64 -12.27
CA PHE A 182 7.95 16.83 -13.03
C PHE A 182 7.04 17.64 -13.96
N ASP A 183 7.31 18.94 -14.13
CA ASP A 183 6.60 19.85 -15.04
C ASP A 183 5.09 19.97 -14.84
N LEU A 184 4.64 19.93 -13.59
CA LEU A 184 3.21 19.87 -13.30
C LEU A 184 2.47 21.14 -13.76
N GLU A 185 3.18 22.26 -13.90
CA GLU A 185 2.64 23.55 -14.36
C GLU A 185 2.32 23.56 -15.87
N SER A 186 3.09 22.84 -16.71
CA SER A 186 2.84 22.78 -18.16
C SER A 186 1.64 21.93 -18.51
N TRP A 187 1.18 21.08 -17.59
CA TRP A 187 0.10 20.13 -17.83
C TRP A 187 -1.30 20.78 -17.85
N GLY A 188 -1.41 22.09 -17.56
CA GLY A 188 -2.65 22.86 -17.64
C GLY A 188 -3.77 22.39 -16.70
N GLN A 189 -4.78 23.24 -16.49
CA GLN A 189 -5.95 22.95 -15.63
C GLN A 189 -7.03 22.06 -16.28
N SER A 190 -6.78 21.47 -17.46
CA SER A 190 -7.84 20.93 -18.33
C SER A 190 -8.06 19.41 -18.29
N GLY A 191 -7.38 18.66 -17.40
CA GLY A 191 -7.63 17.22 -17.20
C GLY A 191 -7.94 16.95 -15.73
N GLU A 192 -8.85 16.02 -15.46
CA GLU A 192 -9.20 15.65 -14.09
C GLU A 192 -7.96 15.10 -13.35
N GLU A 193 -7.74 15.55 -12.12
CA GLU A 193 -6.53 15.30 -11.31
C GLU A 193 -6.23 13.80 -11.09
N MET A 194 -7.18 12.89 -11.36
CA MET A 194 -7.03 11.45 -11.10
C MET A 194 -6.57 10.62 -12.31
N ASP A 195 -6.53 11.19 -13.52
CA ASP A 195 -6.25 10.43 -14.77
C ASP A 195 -4.91 10.81 -15.42
N ARG A 196 -4.02 11.44 -14.64
CA ARG A 196 -2.66 11.83 -15.07
C ARG A 196 -1.63 10.95 -14.38
N PRO A 197 -0.49 10.65 -15.03
CA PRO A 197 0.58 9.92 -14.37
C PRO A 197 1.22 10.83 -13.32
N TRP A 198 1.05 10.48 -12.05
CA TRP A 198 1.62 11.23 -10.94
C TRP A 198 2.85 10.54 -10.37
N PRO A 199 4.02 11.19 -10.40
CA PRO A 199 5.25 10.57 -9.93
C PRO A 199 5.26 10.46 -8.41
N THR A 200 5.63 9.29 -7.90
CA THR A 200 5.96 9.11 -6.48
C THR A 200 7.45 9.37 -6.26
N VAL A 201 7.78 10.15 -5.23
CA VAL A 201 9.14 10.67 -5.04
C VAL A 201 9.69 10.40 -3.64
N ILE A 202 10.95 9.95 -3.60
CA ILE A 202 11.77 9.89 -2.39
C ILE A 202 12.84 10.98 -2.51
N PHE A 203 12.71 12.07 -1.73
CA PHE A 203 13.77 13.07 -1.61
C PHE A 203 14.82 12.57 -0.62
N ILE A 204 16.05 12.42 -1.08
CA ILE A 204 17.21 12.11 -0.23
C ILE A 204 18.11 13.32 -0.21
N VAL A 205 18.34 13.86 0.98
CA VAL A 205 18.91 15.20 1.14
C VAL A 205 20.19 15.17 1.97
N ASN A 206 21.19 15.93 1.51
CA ASN A 206 22.47 16.16 2.15
C ASN A 206 22.80 17.67 2.15
N PHE A 207 22.30 18.39 3.15
CA PHE A 207 22.56 19.82 3.28
C PHE A 207 23.93 20.12 3.89
N ASP A 208 24.48 21.30 3.56
CA ASP A 208 25.70 21.81 4.20
C ASP A 208 25.33 22.53 5.52
N LYS A 209 25.66 21.90 6.65
CA LYS A 209 25.31 22.44 7.98
C LYS A 209 26.02 23.76 8.29
N VAL A 210 27.18 24.03 7.70
CA VAL A 210 27.92 25.29 7.90
C VAL A 210 27.19 26.45 7.20
N ARG A 211 26.61 26.21 6.02
CA ARG A 211 25.77 27.18 5.32
C ARG A 211 24.43 27.39 6.03
N LEU A 212 23.84 26.30 6.51
CA LEU A 212 22.58 26.29 7.25
C LEU A 212 22.67 26.94 8.62
N ASP A 213 23.86 27.07 9.22
CA ASP A 213 24.04 27.60 10.57
C ASP A 213 23.31 28.95 10.73
N PRO A 214 22.24 29.02 11.56
CA PRO A 214 21.51 30.26 11.82
C PRO A 214 22.37 31.34 12.48
N GLY A 215 23.45 30.96 13.18
CA GLY A 215 24.42 31.86 13.78
C GLY A 215 25.35 32.51 12.75
N ASN A 216 25.55 31.86 11.60
CA ASN A 216 26.41 32.35 10.54
C ASN A 216 25.66 33.28 9.58
N LYS A 217 25.89 34.59 9.73
CA LYS A 217 25.30 35.65 8.88
C LYS A 217 26.22 36.12 7.76
N GLU A 218 27.43 35.61 7.67
CA GLU A 218 28.43 36.05 6.70
C GLU A 218 28.23 35.38 5.33
N ILE A 219 27.55 34.24 5.29
CA ILE A 219 27.29 33.49 4.06
C ILE A 219 26.03 34.04 3.39
N ASP A 220 26.22 34.66 2.22
CA ASP A 220 25.14 35.04 1.31
C ASP A 220 24.76 33.85 0.41
N LEU A 221 23.67 33.17 0.77
CA LEU A 221 23.13 32.03 0.01
C LEU A 221 22.69 32.43 -1.40
N ASP A 222 22.19 33.65 -1.60
CA ASP A 222 21.67 34.07 -2.92
C ASP A 222 22.81 34.15 -3.95
N SER A 223 24.01 34.58 -3.53
CA SER A 223 25.21 34.57 -4.35
C SER A 223 25.67 33.16 -4.76
N LEU A 224 25.31 32.14 -3.98
CA LEU A 224 25.70 30.75 -4.20
C LEU A 224 24.74 29.99 -5.13
N MET A 225 23.55 30.52 -5.48
CA MET A 225 22.61 29.79 -6.33
C MET A 225 23.23 29.37 -7.68
N TYR A 226 23.93 30.30 -8.34
CA TYR A 226 24.65 30.06 -9.59
C TYR A 226 26.17 30.28 -9.46
N GLY A 227 26.64 30.58 -8.25
CA GLY A 227 28.05 30.75 -7.95
C GLY A 227 28.81 29.43 -7.91
N ARG A 228 30.13 29.48 -8.01
CA ARG A 228 30.96 28.28 -7.89
C ARG A 228 31.14 27.91 -6.42
N ILE A 229 30.66 26.73 -6.01
CA ILE A 229 30.95 26.17 -4.69
C ILE A 229 32.38 25.59 -4.69
N THR A 230 33.19 26.02 -3.73
CA THR A 230 34.57 25.55 -3.58
C THR A 230 34.65 24.20 -2.88
N GLN A 231 35.70 23.44 -3.21
CA GLN A 231 36.08 22.23 -2.50
C GLN A 231 36.52 22.55 -1.07
N LEU A 232 36.31 21.61 -0.16
CA LEU A 232 36.67 21.75 1.26
C LEU A 232 38.07 21.21 1.51
N ASN A 233 38.86 21.91 2.32
CA ASN A 233 40.10 21.36 2.87
C ASN A 233 39.80 20.44 4.10
N GLU A 234 40.82 19.73 4.60
CA GLU A 234 40.64 18.78 5.72
C GLU A 234 40.11 19.42 7.01
N GLU A 235 40.48 20.67 7.29
CA GLU A 235 40.00 21.38 8.49
C GLU A 235 38.54 21.80 8.36
N GLU A 236 38.14 22.26 7.17
CA GLU A 236 36.76 22.59 6.83
C GLU A 236 35.88 21.35 6.83
N MET A 237 36.37 20.21 6.32
CA MET A 237 35.65 18.92 6.40
C MET A 237 35.37 18.52 7.85
N LYS A 238 36.30 18.77 8.79
CA LYS A 238 36.08 18.48 10.22
C LYS A 238 35.02 19.38 10.85
N LYS A 239 34.81 20.58 10.31
CA LYS A 239 33.81 21.56 10.78
C LYS A 239 32.44 21.40 10.11
N GLN A 240 32.28 20.49 9.15
CA GLN A 240 31.03 20.32 8.39
C GLN A 240 29.82 19.88 9.23
N GLU A 241 30.00 19.43 10.47
CA GLU A 241 28.88 19.16 11.37
C GLU A 241 28.25 20.43 11.97
N GLY A 242 28.85 21.60 11.76
CA GLY A 242 28.32 22.91 12.17
C GLY A 242 28.28 23.14 13.69
N ASP A 243 28.69 22.17 14.51
CA ASP A 243 28.62 22.22 15.98
C ASP A 243 27.20 22.45 16.54
N TYR A 244 26.16 22.03 15.81
CA TYR A 244 24.76 22.00 16.25
C TYR A 244 24.01 20.78 15.69
N ILE A 245 22.82 20.51 16.25
CA ILE A 245 21.89 19.49 15.75
C ILE A 245 20.59 20.18 15.38
N TYR A 246 19.98 19.76 14.26
CA TYR A 246 18.60 20.13 13.96
C TYR A 246 17.74 18.89 13.69
N ARG A 247 16.45 18.95 14.02
CA ARG A 247 15.50 17.83 13.87
C ARG A 247 14.15 18.34 13.39
N TYR A 248 13.44 17.50 12.64
CA TYR A 248 12.09 17.82 12.20
C TYR A 248 11.04 17.39 13.22
N ARG A 249 9.96 18.14 13.30
CA ARG A 249 8.67 17.70 13.86
C ARG A 249 7.59 17.96 12.82
N TYR A 250 6.61 17.06 12.73
CA TYR A 250 5.45 17.24 11.85
C TYR A 250 4.21 17.48 12.71
N ASN A 251 3.66 18.70 12.69
CA ASN A 251 2.54 19.17 13.51
C ASN A 251 2.69 18.88 15.01
N GLY A 252 3.89 19.12 15.57
CA GLY A 252 4.20 18.80 16.98
C GLY A 252 4.32 17.30 17.28
N GLY A 253 4.50 16.47 16.25
CA GLY A 253 4.81 15.05 16.36
C GLY A 253 6.15 14.72 17.05
N GLY A 254 6.58 13.46 16.93
CA GLY A 254 7.90 13.02 17.35
C GLY A 254 9.01 13.71 16.57
N ALA A 255 10.18 13.88 17.21
CA ALA A 255 11.38 14.34 16.52
C ALA A 255 11.84 13.28 15.53
N SER A 256 12.14 13.68 14.30
CA SER A 256 12.53 12.78 13.22
C SER A 256 13.50 13.43 12.23
N GLN A 257 14.15 12.58 11.44
CA GLN A 257 14.97 12.95 10.28
C GLN A 257 14.24 12.65 8.96
N VAL A 258 13.18 11.85 9.02
CA VAL A 258 12.40 11.43 7.86
C VAL A 258 10.93 11.73 8.11
N TRP A 259 10.20 12.11 7.08
CA TRP A 259 8.77 12.38 7.22
C TRP A 259 8.01 12.18 5.92
N LEU A 260 6.76 11.74 6.06
CA LEU A 260 5.80 11.67 4.97
C LEU A 260 5.17 13.04 4.75
N GLY A 261 5.31 13.59 3.54
CA GLY A 261 4.65 14.84 3.17
C GLY A 261 3.14 14.67 2.98
N SER A 262 2.43 15.78 2.91
CA SER A 262 1.01 15.87 2.53
C SER A 262 0.76 15.54 1.05
N SER A 263 1.80 15.58 0.22
CA SER A 263 1.76 15.31 -1.22
C SER A 263 2.23 13.88 -1.56
N ARG A 264 2.70 13.62 -2.78
CA ARG A 264 3.18 12.32 -3.29
C ARG A 264 4.68 12.10 -3.10
N PHE A 265 5.21 12.60 -1.98
CA PHE A 265 6.62 12.45 -1.67
C PHE A 265 6.88 12.21 -0.20
N VAL A 266 8.05 11.62 0.06
CA VAL A 266 8.67 11.53 1.37
C VAL A 266 9.99 12.27 1.37
N VAL A 267 10.43 12.72 2.53
CA VAL A 267 11.72 13.38 2.72
C VAL A 267 12.58 12.58 3.66
N VAL A 268 13.83 12.35 3.25
CA VAL A 268 14.91 11.77 4.03
C VAL A 268 16.04 12.78 4.09
N ASP A 269 16.28 13.35 5.27
CA ASP A 269 17.40 14.27 5.50
C ASP A 269 18.53 13.56 6.26
N LEU A 270 19.63 13.28 5.56
CA LEU A 270 20.81 12.61 6.13
C LEU A 270 21.69 13.56 6.97
N SER A 271 21.53 14.87 6.77
CA SER A 271 22.20 15.92 7.55
C SER A 271 21.48 16.20 8.89
N ALA A 272 20.16 16.03 8.96
CA ALA A 272 19.37 16.21 10.17
C ALA A 272 19.69 15.14 11.24
N GLY A 273 19.35 15.38 12.50
CA GLY A 273 19.53 14.44 13.61
C GLY A 273 20.97 14.36 14.13
N PRO A 274 21.35 13.29 14.86
CA PRO A 274 20.63 12.01 15.05
C PRO A 274 19.31 12.15 15.77
N CYS A 275 18.34 11.29 15.44
CA CYS A 275 17.14 11.09 16.23
C CYS A 275 17.12 9.71 16.89
N THR A 276 16.48 9.60 18.05
CA THR A 276 16.24 8.33 18.75
C THR A 276 14.81 8.30 19.26
N TYR A 277 14.03 7.33 18.80
CA TYR A 277 12.63 7.19 19.19
C TYR A 277 12.12 5.78 18.94
N GLY A 278 11.10 5.39 19.71
CA GLY A 278 10.54 4.03 19.67
C GLY A 278 9.82 3.70 20.97
N LYS A 279 9.52 2.42 21.17
CA LYS A 279 8.92 1.91 22.41
C LYS A 279 10.02 1.58 23.42
N ILE A 280 9.82 1.91 24.71
CA ILE A 280 10.83 1.76 25.77
C ILE A 280 11.11 0.27 26.07
N GLU A 281 10.06 -0.55 26.06
CA GLU A 281 10.13 -1.96 26.49
C GLU A 281 10.58 -2.92 25.38
N THR A 282 10.56 -2.47 24.13
CA THR A 282 10.86 -3.29 22.96
C THR A 282 11.76 -2.52 22.01
N GLU A 283 12.91 -3.10 21.65
CA GLU A 283 13.80 -2.50 20.65
C GLU A 283 13.31 -2.71 19.21
N GLU A 284 12.26 -3.53 19.01
CA GLU A 284 11.69 -3.81 17.69
C GLU A 284 11.30 -2.52 16.97
N GLY A 285 11.93 -2.31 15.81
CA GLY A 285 11.67 -1.17 14.94
C GLY A 285 12.13 0.18 15.49
N SER A 286 12.85 0.22 16.61
CA SER A 286 13.30 1.48 17.21
C SER A 286 14.27 2.23 16.30
N VAL A 287 14.13 3.55 16.27
CA VAL A 287 15.02 4.44 15.52
C VAL A 287 16.11 4.92 16.47
N SER A 288 17.35 4.84 16.01
CA SER A 288 18.55 5.25 16.73
C SER A 288 19.47 6.06 15.82
N SER A 289 20.57 6.55 16.39
CA SER A 289 21.62 7.24 15.64
C SER A 289 22.23 6.43 14.48
N ARG A 290 22.02 5.11 14.44
CA ARG A 290 22.53 4.19 13.42
C ARG A 290 21.48 3.76 12.40
N SER A 291 20.22 4.14 12.60
CA SER A 291 19.12 3.74 11.71
C SER A 291 19.18 4.40 10.33
N LEU A 292 19.80 5.57 10.24
CA LEU A 292 20.01 6.28 8.97
C LEU A 292 21.50 6.39 8.65
N PRO A 293 21.89 6.26 7.38
CA PRO A 293 23.29 6.38 6.97
C PRO A 293 23.80 7.80 7.21
N ARG A 294 25.06 7.92 7.62
CA ARG A 294 25.73 9.19 7.94
C ARG A 294 26.95 9.40 7.09
N LEU A 295 26.98 10.50 6.34
CA LEU A 295 28.12 10.86 5.49
C LEU A 295 29.40 11.08 6.29
N ARG A 296 29.30 11.59 7.52
CA ARG A 296 30.46 11.67 8.43
C ARG A 296 31.19 10.33 8.59
N ASN A 297 30.49 9.21 8.61
CA ASN A 297 31.11 7.88 8.75
C ASN A 297 31.78 7.43 7.44
N VAL A 298 31.36 7.99 6.31
CA VAL A 298 31.95 7.78 4.98
C VAL A 298 33.14 8.71 4.74
N VAL A 299 33.20 9.87 5.38
CA VAL A 299 34.34 10.79 5.24
C VAL A 299 35.40 10.50 6.30
N PHE A 300 34.97 10.20 7.53
CA PHE A 300 35.82 9.92 8.68
C PHE A 300 35.60 8.49 9.16
N HIS A 301 36.27 7.54 8.52
CA HIS A 301 36.27 6.16 8.98
C HIS A 301 37.04 6.08 10.32
N LYS A 302 36.34 5.83 11.43
CA LYS A 302 36.98 5.66 12.73
C LYS A 302 37.90 4.43 12.68
N GLY A 303 39.20 4.67 12.93
CA GLY A 303 40.23 3.64 12.98
C GLY A 303 39.93 2.54 13.99
N LEU A 304 39.57 1.37 13.48
CA LEU A 304 39.73 0.04 14.09
C LEU A 304 39.56 -1.01 12.99
N GLY A 305 40.50 -0.99 12.03
CA GLY A 305 40.55 -1.93 10.90
C GLY A 305 40.87 -1.23 9.58
N VAL A 306 41.45 -1.98 8.65
CA VAL A 306 41.75 -1.56 7.26
C VAL A 306 40.45 -1.49 6.47
N VAL A 307 39.52 -0.61 6.85
CA VAL A 307 38.37 -0.30 6.00
C VAL A 307 38.86 0.72 4.99
N THR A 308 38.99 0.30 3.74
CA THR A 308 39.33 1.19 2.63
C THR A 308 38.17 2.16 2.38
N GLU A 309 38.46 3.35 1.87
CA GLU A 309 37.46 4.35 1.48
C GLU A 309 36.34 3.76 0.60
N HIS A 310 36.72 2.83 -0.28
CA HIS A 310 35.79 2.10 -1.13
C HIS A 310 34.80 1.25 -0.34
N ALA A 311 35.25 0.50 0.68
CA ALA A 311 34.37 -0.35 1.49
C ALA A 311 33.35 0.46 2.28
N ALA A 312 33.71 1.66 2.73
CA ALA A 312 32.79 2.54 3.43
C ALA A 312 31.78 3.22 2.50
N HIS A 313 32.18 3.59 1.29
CA HIS A 313 31.27 4.06 0.24
C HIS A 313 30.23 2.98 -0.12
N GLU A 314 30.68 1.74 -0.35
CA GLU A 314 29.79 0.60 -0.64
C GLU A 314 28.82 0.33 0.51
N THR A 315 29.30 0.39 1.76
CA THR A 315 28.43 0.24 2.94
C THR A 315 27.36 1.33 2.99
N PHE A 316 27.72 2.58 2.70
CA PHE A 316 26.78 3.70 2.64
C PHE A 316 25.72 3.52 1.55
N VAL A 317 26.13 3.12 0.35
CA VAL A 317 25.21 2.85 -0.76
C VAL A 317 24.27 1.70 -0.42
N GLY A 318 24.77 0.63 0.21
CA GLY A 318 23.94 -0.47 0.69
C GLY A 318 22.91 -0.04 1.74
N GLN A 319 23.30 0.81 2.69
CA GLN A 319 22.38 1.40 3.68
C GLN A 319 21.33 2.30 3.03
N LEU A 320 21.73 3.10 2.04
CA LEU A 320 20.83 3.97 1.29
C LEU A 320 19.80 3.16 0.50
N ALA A 321 20.23 2.06 -0.14
CA ALA A 321 19.35 1.16 -0.86
C ALA A 321 18.35 0.46 0.07
N SER A 322 18.80 0.02 1.25
CA SER A 322 17.91 -0.55 2.27
C SER A 322 16.86 0.46 2.77
N LEU A 323 17.24 1.75 2.88
CA LEU A 323 16.33 2.82 3.23
C LEU A 323 15.26 3.05 2.14
N VAL A 324 15.67 3.05 0.87
CA VAL A 324 14.74 3.12 -0.27
C VAL A 324 13.77 1.93 -0.27
N ALA A 325 14.28 0.71 -0.10
CA ALA A 325 13.45 -0.50 -0.01
C ALA A 325 12.44 -0.40 1.15
N THR A 326 12.89 0.00 2.34
CA THR A 326 12.01 0.22 3.51
C THR A 326 10.92 1.25 3.23
N THR A 327 11.24 2.31 2.48
CA THR A 327 10.27 3.34 2.07
C THR A 327 9.20 2.76 1.15
N ILE A 328 9.60 1.88 0.22
CA ILE A 328 8.67 1.22 -0.68
C ILE A 328 7.71 0.32 0.12
N GLU A 329 8.28 -0.50 1.00
CA GLU A 329 7.54 -1.49 1.80
C GLU A 329 6.56 -0.88 2.81
N HIS A 330 6.81 0.32 3.31
CA HIS A 330 6.00 0.93 4.37
C HIS A 330 5.14 2.11 3.91
N VAL A 331 5.43 2.69 2.74
CA VAL A 331 4.85 3.99 2.35
C VAL A 331 4.36 3.99 0.91
N ILE A 332 5.12 3.48 -0.07
CA ILE A 332 4.74 3.54 -1.50
C ILE A 332 3.85 2.37 -1.92
N ALA A 333 4.18 1.16 -1.50
CA ALA A 333 3.42 -0.05 -1.76
C ALA A 333 3.34 -0.90 -0.49
N PRO A 334 2.71 -0.37 0.58
CA PRO A 334 2.63 -1.07 1.84
C PRO A 334 1.67 -2.25 1.79
N ASP A 335 1.74 -3.07 2.83
CA ASP A 335 0.80 -4.16 3.07
C ASP A 335 -0.62 -3.64 3.23
N VAL A 336 -1.60 -4.42 2.77
CA VAL A 336 -3.02 -4.10 2.89
C VAL A 336 -3.50 -4.49 4.28
N ARG A 337 -4.20 -3.60 4.97
CA ARG A 337 -4.68 -3.87 6.33
C ARG A 337 -5.80 -4.92 6.36
N PHE A 338 -6.80 -4.75 5.49
CA PHE A 338 -7.94 -5.66 5.32
C PHE A 338 -8.24 -5.82 3.83
N GLU A 339 -8.39 -7.06 3.36
CA GLU A 339 -8.81 -7.35 1.99
C GLU A 339 -10.32 -7.18 1.84
N THR A 340 -10.75 -6.00 1.39
CA THR A 340 -12.17 -5.73 1.17
C THR A 340 -12.48 -5.73 -0.33
N ALA A 341 -13.01 -6.85 -0.82
CA ALA A 341 -13.34 -7.06 -2.23
C ALA A 341 -14.78 -6.64 -2.60
N ASP A 342 -15.44 -5.79 -1.82
CA ASP A 342 -16.83 -5.41 -2.09
C ASP A 342 -16.97 -4.39 -3.24
N MET A 343 -18.03 -4.56 -4.03
CA MET A 343 -18.37 -3.70 -5.18
C MET A 343 -19.43 -2.66 -4.78
N THR A 344 -19.33 -2.12 -3.56
CA THR A 344 -20.37 -1.23 -3.04
C THR A 344 -20.30 0.16 -3.66
N THR A 345 -21.44 0.68 -4.08
CA THR A 345 -21.61 2.04 -4.63
C THR A 345 -21.90 3.09 -3.58
N ARG A 346 -22.29 2.68 -2.37
CA ARG A 346 -22.61 3.53 -1.24
C ARG A 346 -21.94 3.00 0.03
N LEU A 347 -21.40 3.91 0.82
CA LEU A 347 -20.80 3.66 2.12
C LEU A 347 -21.57 4.44 3.18
N LEU A 348 -22.20 3.72 4.12
CA LEU A 348 -22.90 4.30 5.25
C LEU A 348 -22.03 4.16 6.51
N ILE A 349 -21.65 5.29 7.10
CA ILE A 349 -20.80 5.33 8.30
C ILE A 349 -21.60 5.97 9.44
N PRO A 350 -22.28 5.17 10.28
CA PRO A 350 -22.90 5.69 11.49
C PRO A 350 -21.83 5.89 12.58
N ILE A 351 -21.63 7.15 13.00
CA ILE A 351 -20.85 7.51 14.19
C ILE A 351 -21.79 7.51 15.41
N ILE A 352 -21.61 6.54 16.30
CA ILE A 352 -22.42 6.35 17.49
C ILE A 352 -21.58 6.65 18.71
N VAL A 353 -21.88 7.79 19.34
CA VAL A 353 -21.28 8.18 20.61
C VAL A 353 -22.05 7.52 21.75
N LEU A 354 -21.40 6.62 22.48
CA LEU A 354 -21.94 5.98 23.68
C LEU A 354 -21.35 6.67 24.90
N GLN A 355 -22.17 7.44 25.62
CA GLN A 355 -21.71 8.24 26.76
C GLN A 355 -22.24 7.72 28.10
N ASN A 356 -21.38 7.56 29.10
CA ASN A 356 -21.78 7.22 30.47
C ASN A 356 -22.01 8.47 31.36
N HIS A 357 -21.86 9.66 30.79
CA HIS A 357 -21.91 10.94 31.50
C HIS A 357 -22.76 11.99 30.76
N ASN A 358 -23.13 13.06 31.49
CA ASN A 358 -23.79 14.25 30.94
C ASN A 358 -22.91 15.51 31.00
N ARG A 359 -21.59 15.36 31.16
CA ARG A 359 -20.65 16.48 31.35
C ARG A 359 -20.44 17.31 30.07
N PHE A 360 -20.35 16.64 28.93
CA PHE A 360 -20.31 17.25 27.60
C PHE A 360 -20.90 16.28 26.57
N ASN A 361 -21.13 16.79 25.36
CA ASN A 361 -21.50 15.99 24.20
C ASN A 361 -20.53 16.29 23.05
N ILE A 362 -19.83 15.27 22.58
CA ILE A 362 -18.83 15.35 21.51
C ILE A 362 -19.46 15.79 20.17
N MET A 363 -20.76 15.53 19.96
CA MET A 363 -21.47 15.92 18.75
C MET A 363 -21.86 17.40 18.71
N THR A 364 -21.78 18.12 19.84
CA THR A 364 -22.08 19.56 19.90
C THR A 364 -20.87 20.35 19.41
N ARG A 365 -21.04 21.13 18.35
CA ARG A 365 -19.97 21.94 17.73
C ARG A 365 -19.49 23.07 18.65
N GLY A 366 -18.24 23.49 18.47
CA GLY A 366 -17.68 24.71 19.10
C GLY A 366 -16.73 24.47 20.28
N HIS A 367 -16.41 23.21 20.60
CA HIS A 367 -15.43 22.86 21.63
C HIS A 367 -14.23 22.11 21.03
N ASN A 368 -13.11 22.08 21.75
CA ASN A 368 -11.90 21.38 21.31
C ASN A 368 -12.08 19.85 21.22
N TYR A 369 -13.02 19.30 21.99
CA TYR A 369 -13.39 17.89 21.97
C TYR A 369 -14.50 17.58 20.95
N SER A 370 -15.03 18.59 20.26
CA SER A 370 -16.14 18.40 19.33
C SER A 370 -15.67 17.64 18.10
N LEU A 371 -16.50 16.71 17.62
CA LEU A 371 -16.29 16.03 16.35
C LEU A 371 -16.81 16.89 15.19
N ASP A 372 -15.95 17.14 14.21
CA ASP A 372 -16.36 17.67 12.92
C ASP A 372 -16.61 16.51 11.95
N VAL A 373 -17.87 16.05 11.92
CA VAL A 373 -18.30 14.97 11.02
C VAL A 373 -18.09 15.34 9.55
N GLY A 374 -18.25 16.62 9.18
CA GLY A 374 -18.06 17.08 7.80
C GLY A 374 -16.59 17.04 7.38
N ALA A 375 -15.67 17.40 8.28
CA ALA A 375 -14.24 17.25 8.04
C ALA A 375 -13.83 15.77 7.91
N ILE A 376 -14.41 14.89 8.74
CA ILE A 376 -14.17 13.44 8.65
C ILE A 376 -14.67 12.90 7.30
N GLU A 377 -15.88 13.26 6.91
CA GLU A 377 -16.48 12.87 5.63
C GLU A 377 -15.62 13.33 4.45
N ALA A 378 -15.13 14.57 4.49
CA ALA A 378 -14.26 15.11 3.46
C ALA A 378 -12.93 14.35 3.33
N GLU A 379 -12.33 13.89 4.44
CA GLU A 379 -11.11 13.05 4.39
C GLU A 379 -11.42 11.61 3.93
N VAL A 380 -12.50 11.00 4.39
CA VAL A 380 -12.91 9.65 3.97
C VAL A 380 -13.22 9.59 2.49
N LYS A 381 -13.91 10.61 1.95
CA LYS A 381 -14.23 10.69 0.52
C LYS A 381 -12.99 10.71 -0.37
N LYS A 382 -11.84 11.20 0.13
CA LYS A 382 -10.58 11.20 -0.62
C LYS A 382 -9.95 9.82 -0.76
N MET A 383 -10.37 8.84 0.04
CA MET A 383 -9.88 7.46 0.00
C MET A 383 -10.81 6.53 -0.80
N LEU A 384 -11.81 7.09 -1.48
CA LEU A 384 -12.84 6.35 -2.22
C LEU A 384 -12.88 6.78 -3.68
N HIS A 385 -13.35 5.87 -4.54
CA HIS A 385 -13.48 6.14 -5.97
C HIS A 385 -14.68 7.07 -6.24
N LYS A 386 -14.63 7.84 -7.34
CA LYS A 386 -15.58 8.95 -7.60
C LYS A 386 -17.06 8.55 -7.61
N GLU A 387 -17.34 7.32 -8.02
CA GLU A 387 -18.70 6.77 -8.13
C GLU A 387 -19.29 6.34 -6.79
N GLN A 388 -18.48 6.29 -5.72
CA GLN A 388 -18.92 5.84 -4.41
C GLN A 388 -19.48 7.00 -3.58
N GLU A 389 -20.73 6.87 -3.16
CA GLU A 389 -21.39 7.82 -2.26
C GLU A 389 -21.02 7.52 -0.81
N VAL A 390 -20.59 8.52 -0.05
CA VAL A 390 -20.38 8.41 1.41
C VAL A 390 -21.52 9.12 2.11
N VAL A 391 -22.13 8.44 3.07
CA VAL A 391 -23.15 9.02 3.95
C VAL A 391 -22.72 8.81 5.38
N MET A 392 -22.41 9.90 6.07
CA MET A 392 -22.05 9.88 7.49
C MET A 392 -23.20 10.38 8.35
N ILE A 393 -23.57 9.60 9.37
CA ILE A 393 -24.66 9.96 10.29
C ILE A 393 -24.13 9.89 11.70
N GLY A 394 -24.23 10.99 12.44
CA GLY A 394 -23.79 11.06 13.83
C GLY A 394 -24.95 11.03 14.82
N GLY A 395 -24.83 10.22 15.87
CA GLY A 395 -25.80 10.15 16.97
C GLY A 395 -25.11 9.97 18.32
N SER A 396 -25.73 10.47 19.40
CA SER A 396 -25.26 10.26 20.77
C SER A 396 -26.33 9.55 21.60
N HIS A 397 -25.89 8.52 22.33
CA HIS A 397 -26.73 7.65 23.14
C HIS A 397 -26.14 7.53 24.53
N ALA A 398 -27.00 7.66 25.54
CA ALA A 398 -26.63 7.36 26.91
C ALA A 398 -26.42 5.84 27.08
N LEU A 399 -25.21 5.44 27.50
CA LEU A 399 -24.83 4.04 27.66
C LEU A 399 -25.75 3.30 28.64
N HIS A 400 -26.22 3.98 29.70
CA HIS A 400 -27.14 3.40 30.68
C HIS A 400 -28.53 3.05 30.10
N ARG A 401 -28.92 3.59 28.94
CA ARG A 401 -30.16 3.20 28.24
C ARG A 401 -30.01 1.90 27.45
N HIS A 402 -28.77 1.43 27.28
CA HIS A 402 -28.40 0.21 26.58
C HIS A 402 -27.71 -0.74 27.57
N GLU A 403 -28.49 -1.38 28.45
CA GLU A 403 -27.98 -2.26 29.51
C GLU A 403 -26.99 -3.31 28.98
N LYS A 404 -27.32 -3.94 27.86
CA LYS A 404 -26.49 -4.97 27.24
C LYS A 404 -25.14 -4.42 26.72
N LEU A 405 -25.13 -3.18 26.22
CA LEU A 405 -23.90 -2.50 25.81
C LEU A 405 -23.06 -2.06 26.99
N ALA A 406 -23.68 -1.59 28.07
CA ALA A 406 -22.98 -1.30 29.31
C ALA A 406 -22.31 -2.57 29.87
N ILE A 407 -23.00 -3.72 29.81
CA ILE A 407 -22.44 -5.02 30.18
C ILE A 407 -21.29 -5.41 29.24
N ALA A 408 -21.42 -5.22 27.93
CA ALA A 408 -20.35 -5.51 26.96
C ALA A 408 -19.08 -4.71 27.25
N VAL A 409 -19.20 -3.39 27.48
CA VAL A 409 -18.07 -2.53 27.88
C VAL A 409 -17.45 -3.02 29.19
N SER A 410 -18.25 -3.35 30.19
CA SER A 410 -17.75 -3.87 31.47
C SER A 410 -17.04 -5.22 31.32
N LYS A 411 -17.57 -6.12 30.47
CA LYS A 411 -16.98 -7.44 30.22
C LYS A 411 -15.70 -7.39 29.41
N ALA A 412 -15.52 -6.36 28.60
CA ALA A 412 -14.32 -6.15 27.78
C ALA A 412 -13.18 -5.48 28.56
N MET A 413 -13.42 -4.97 29.77
CA MET A 413 -12.35 -4.47 30.63
C MET A 413 -11.42 -5.60 31.07
N ARG A 414 -10.12 -5.40 30.86
CA ARG A 414 -9.04 -6.32 31.20
C ARG A 414 -7.98 -5.59 32.02
N GLY A 415 -7.17 -6.36 32.73
CA GLY A 415 -6.06 -5.85 33.52
C GLY A 415 -4.80 -6.62 33.18
N HIS A 416 -3.70 -5.91 32.95
CA HIS A 416 -2.37 -6.51 32.82
C HIS A 416 -1.40 -5.85 33.80
N SER A 417 -0.43 -6.61 34.27
CA SER A 417 0.58 -6.12 35.21
C SER A 417 1.82 -5.68 34.42
N LEU A 418 2.12 -4.39 34.45
CA LEU A 418 3.33 -3.81 33.88
C LEU A 418 4.39 -3.62 34.96
N GLN A 419 5.66 -3.80 34.59
CA GLN A 419 6.79 -3.55 35.47
C GLN A 419 7.45 -2.23 35.07
N GLU A 420 7.11 -1.16 35.77
CA GLU A 420 7.72 0.14 35.50
C GLU A 420 8.93 0.38 36.42
N THR A 421 10.05 0.77 35.82
CA THR A 421 11.25 1.18 36.55
C THR A 421 11.06 2.62 37.03
N LYS A 422 11.02 2.83 38.34
CA LYS A 422 11.04 4.18 38.92
C LYS A 422 12.43 4.81 38.80
N LYS A 423 12.50 6.13 39.05
CA LYS A 423 13.77 6.89 39.07
C LYS A 423 14.79 6.37 40.09
N ASP A 424 14.37 5.56 41.06
CA ASP A 424 15.23 4.91 42.06
C ASP A 424 15.76 3.52 41.61
N GLY A 425 15.49 3.12 40.36
CA GLY A 425 15.97 1.86 39.77
C GLY A 425 15.22 0.61 40.24
N ARG A 426 14.18 0.74 41.07
CA ARG A 426 13.35 -0.39 41.52
C ARG A 426 12.15 -0.58 40.61
N PHE A 427 11.91 -1.83 40.21
CA PHE A 427 10.70 -2.22 39.50
C PHE A 427 9.48 -2.17 40.43
N HIS A 428 8.44 -1.48 40.02
CA HIS A 428 7.12 -1.57 40.65
C HIS A 428 6.16 -2.24 39.68
N VAL A 429 5.49 -3.29 40.16
CA VAL A 429 4.40 -3.91 39.42
C VAL A 429 3.19 -3.00 39.57
N HIS A 430 2.70 -2.47 38.45
CA HIS A 430 1.46 -1.69 38.39
C HIS A 430 0.48 -2.42 37.49
N THR A 431 -0.73 -2.66 37.97
CA THR A 431 -1.80 -3.20 37.12
C THR A 431 -2.42 -2.04 36.36
N LYS A 432 -2.31 -2.03 35.02
CA LYS A 432 -3.04 -1.09 34.18
C LYS A 432 -4.32 -1.75 33.68
N THR A 433 -5.40 -0.99 33.69
CA THR A 433 -6.68 -1.42 33.13
C THR A 433 -6.73 -1.00 31.67
N TYR A 434 -7.16 -1.89 30.78
CA TYR A 434 -7.35 -1.59 29.36
C TYR A 434 -8.66 -2.18 28.86
N LEU A 435 -9.16 -1.63 27.76
CA LEU A 435 -10.34 -2.11 27.07
C LEU A 435 -9.93 -3.01 25.90
N ASP A 436 -10.36 -4.27 25.93
CA ASP A 436 -10.11 -5.20 24.85
C ASP A 436 -11.15 -5.02 23.73
N GLY A 437 -10.69 -4.48 22.58
CA GLY A 437 -11.56 -4.17 21.45
C GLY A 437 -12.14 -5.40 20.77
N ALA A 438 -11.40 -6.51 20.72
CA ALA A 438 -11.85 -7.75 20.09
C ALA A 438 -12.98 -8.39 20.90
N ILE A 439 -12.79 -8.47 22.23
CA ILE A 439 -13.82 -8.96 23.15
C ILE A 439 -15.03 -8.03 23.17
N LEU A 440 -14.81 -6.72 23.11
CA LEU A 440 -15.91 -5.75 23.05
C LEU A 440 -16.76 -5.96 21.79
N LYS A 441 -16.14 -6.11 20.61
CA LYS A 441 -16.84 -6.42 19.36
C LYS A 441 -17.68 -7.70 19.51
N GLU A 442 -17.06 -8.79 19.98
CA GLU A 442 -17.74 -10.09 20.15
C GLU A 442 -18.93 -10.00 21.12
N GLU A 443 -18.79 -9.30 22.25
CA GLU A 443 -19.88 -9.09 23.20
C GLU A 443 -20.98 -8.17 22.65
N MET A 444 -20.64 -7.17 21.84
CA MET A 444 -21.61 -6.31 21.16
C MET A 444 -22.39 -7.09 20.09
N GLU A 445 -21.74 -7.95 19.30
CA GLU A 445 -22.39 -8.81 18.31
C GLU A 445 -23.34 -9.82 18.96
N ARG A 446 -22.92 -10.44 20.07
CA ARG A 446 -23.75 -11.38 20.83
C ARG A 446 -24.83 -10.69 21.65
N SER A 447 -24.72 -9.38 21.85
CA SER A 447 -25.73 -8.64 22.60
C SER A 447 -27.04 -8.64 21.81
N ALA A 448 -28.17 -8.88 22.47
CA ALA A 448 -29.47 -8.65 21.85
C ALA A 448 -29.85 -7.16 21.85
N ASP A 449 -28.88 -6.25 21.74
CA ASP A 449 -29.10 -4.81 21.59
C ASP A 449 -29.27 -4.47 20.11
N VAL A 450 -30.42 -3.90 19.74
CA VAL A 450 -30.78 -3.66 18.34
C VAL A 450 -29.85 -2.65 17.68
N LEU A 451 -29.30 -1.69 18.43
CA LEU A 451 -28.44 -0.65 17.86
C LEU A 451 -27.09 -1.24 17.44
N ALA A 452 -26.40 -1.92 18.35
CA ALA A 452 -25.07 -2.44 18.04
C ALA A 452 -25.12 -3.73 17.24
N ALA A 453 -25.85 -4.75 17.70
CA ALA A 453 -25.88 -6.03 17.01
C ALA A 453 -26.54 -5.91 15.63
N GLY A 454 -27.57 -5.07 15.49
CA GLY A 454 -28.17 -4.80 14.17
C GLY A 454 -27.20 -4.11 13.21
N LEU A 455 -26.41 -3.15 13.67
CA LEU A 455 -25.41 -2.49 12.81
C LEU A 455 -24.22 -3.39 12.48
N LEU A 456 -23.78 -4.22 13.42
CA LEU A 456 -22.71 -5.19 13.20
C LEU A 456 -23.18 -6.33 12.27
N GLU A 457 -24.42 -6.80 12.39
CA GLU A 457 -25.00 -7.77 11.46
C GLU A 457 -25.10 -7.22 10.02
N VAL A 458 -25.51 -5.96 9.87
CA VAL A 458 -25.60 -5.30 8.56
C VAL A 458 -24.21 -4.90 8.03
N SER A 459 -23.19 -4.80 8.90
CA SER A 459 -21.82 -4.54 8.45
C SER A 459 -21.20 -5.73 7.69
N ASP A 460 -21.69 -6.95 7.90
CA ASP A 460 -21.30 -8.11 7.10
C ASP A 460 -21.77 -7.94 5.64
N PRO A 461 -20.85 -7.86 4.65
CA PRO A 461 -21.20 -7.65 3.24
C PRO A 461 -22.16 -8.72 2.69
N SER A 462 -22.07 -9.96 3.18
CA SER A 462 -22.90 -11.09 2.75
C SER A 462 -24.36 -10.94 3.18
N LEU A 463 -24.60 -10.32 4.33
CA LEU A 463 -25.92 -10.09 4.91
C LEU A 463 -26.51 -8.74 4.50
N SER A 464 -25.68 -7.69 4.41
CA SER A 464 -26.08 -6.36 3.92
C SER A 464 -26.85 -6.43 2.60
N SER A 465 -26.33 -7.23 1.66
CA SER A 465 -26.96 -7.43 0.35
C SER A 465 -28.40 -7.95 0.44
N LYS A 466 -28.75 -8.72 1.47
CA LYS A 466 -30.11 -9.23 1.70
C LYS A 466 -31.03 -8.18 2.33
N PHE A 467 -30.49 -7.34 3.22
CA PHE A 467 -31.25 -6.30 3.93
C PHE A 467 -31.64 -5.12 3.03
N PHE A 468 -30.76 -4.67 2.14
CA PHE A 468 -31.03 -3.54 1.24
C PHE A 468 -31.69 -3.93 -0.10
N LEU A 469 -32.15 -5.17 -0.24
CA LEU A 469 -32.83 -5.69 -1.43
C LEU A 469 -34.32 -5.31 -1.54
N ARG A 470 -34.83 -4.40 -0.70
CA ARG A 470 -36.28 -4.12 -0.64
C ARG A 470 -36.60 -2.62 -0.57
N GLN A 471 -36.73 -1.95 -1.72
CA GLN A 471 -37.49 -0.71 -1.95
C GLN A 471 -37.43 -0.38 -3.46
N HIS A 472 -38.45 -0.66 -4.28
CA HIS A 472 -39.65 0.16 -4.49
C HIS A 472 -40.86 -0.74 -4.78
N TRP A 473 -41.80 -0.87 -3.85
CA TRP A 473 -43.11 -1.53 -4.06
C TRP A 473 -44.23 -0.70 -3.42
N MET A 474 -44.23 0.61 -3.68
CA MET A 474 -45.41 1.45 -3.49
C MET A 474 -45.42 2.50 -4.59
N ASP A 475 -45.93 2.11 -5.75
CA ASP A 475 -46.94 2.92 -6.42
C ASP A 475 -48.22 2.09 -6.37
N GLU A 476 -49.21 2.59 -5.62
CA GLU A 476 -50.54 2.03 -5.54
C GLU A 476 -51.16 2.00 -6.94
N SER A 477 -51.49 0.81 -7.45
CA SER A 477 -52.68 0.64 -8.25
C SER A 477 -53.20 -0.80 -8.13
N ASP A 478 -54.48 -0.87 -7.82
CA ASP A 478 -55.26 -2.05 -7.50
C ASP A 478 -55.27 -3.12 -8.59
N GLY A 479 -55.39 -4.38 -8.16
CA GLY A 479 -56.01 -5.42 -8.98
C GLY A 479 -55.28 -6.76 -9.01
N THR A 480 -55.63 -7.63 -8.06
CA THR A 480 -55.86 -9.08 -8.26
C THR A 480 -54.92 -9.83 -9.21
N SER A 481 -54.01 -10.64 -8.65
CA SER A 481 -54.00 -12.10 -8.81
C SER A 481 -52.66 -12.69 -8.38
N ASP A 482 -52.75 -13.77 -7.60
CA ASP A 482 -51.64 -14.66 -7.31
C ASP A 482 -50.90 -15.08 -8.60
N SER A 483 -49.61 -14.81 -8.66
CA SER A 483 -48.69 -15.72 -9.34
C SER A 483 -47.29 -15.62 -8.73
N ILE A 484 -46.92 -16.72 -8.06
CA ILE A 484 -45.54 -17.07 -7.72
C ILE A 484 -44.74 -17.13 -9.03
N LEU A 485 -44.07 -16.02 -9.36
CA LEU A 485 -43.20 -15.93 -10.53
C LEU A 485 -41.83 -16.54 -10.22
N LYS A 486 -41.68 -17.81 -10.61
CA LYS A 486 -40.39 -18.44 -10.88
C LYS A 486 -39.64 -17.58 -11.92
N HIS A 487 -38.61 -16.85 -11.49
CA HIS A 487 -37.68 -16.23 -12.43
C HIS A 487 -36.74 -17.29 -13.00
N LYS A 488 -36.79 -17.47 -14.33
CA LYS A 488 -35.76 -18.16 -15.09
C LYS A 488 -34.47 -17.34 -15.05
N PRO A 489 -33.29 -17.94 -14.80
CA PRO A 489 -32.04 -17.21 -14.83
C PRO A 489 -31.59 -16.91 -16.27
N ILE A 490 -30.71 -15.93 -16.42
CA ILE A 490 -30.22 -15.37 -17.70
C ILE A 490 -29.54 -16.43 -18.60
N TRP A 491 -29.16 -17.60 -18.08
CA TRP A 491 -28.64 -18.71 -18.90
C TRP A 491 -29.65 -19.21 -19.96
N ALA A 492 -30.95 -18.98 -19.76
CA ALA A 492 -31.99 -19.39 -20.72
C ALA A 492 -32.00 -18.57 -22.03
N THR A 493 -31.29 -17.44 -22.09
CA THR A 493 -31.25 -16.59 -23.31
C THR A 493 -30.17 -17.02 -24.29
N TYR A 494 -29.17 -17.81 -23.86
CA TYR A 494 -28.08 -18.27 -24.72
C TYR A 494 -28.37 -19.59 -25.44
N SER A 495 -29.42 -20.32 -25.06
CA SER A 495 -29.80 -21.58 -25.70
C SER A 495 -30.90 -21.39 -26.76
N GLN A 496 -30.66 -20.63 -27.83
CA GLN A 496 -31.48 -20.74 -29.04
C GLN A 496 -30.65 -20.67 -30.32
N SER A 497 -30.36 -21.84 -30.88
CA SER A 497 -29.86 -21.97 -32.25
C SER A 497 -30.99 -21.78 -33.26
N ARG A 498 -30.71 -20.91 -34.25
CA ARG A 498 -31.23 -20.83 -35.63
C ARG A 498 -32.67 -21.33 -35.89
N LYS A 499 -33.63 -20.40 -36.05
CA LYS A 499 -34.67 -20.47 -37.10
C LYS A 499 -34.99 -19.07 -37.67
N LYS A 500 -35.17 -19.04 -39.00
CA LYS A 500 -35.31 -17.86 -39.89
C LYS A 500 -36.51 -16.95 -39.60
N GLU A 501 -36.23 -15.66 -39.82
CA GLU A 501 -37.07 -14.48 -40.12
C GLU A 501 -38.60 -14.58 -40.10
N LYS A 502 -39.22 -13.61 -39.40
CA LYS A 502 -40.26 -12.73 -39.96
C LYS A 502 -40.34 -11.40 -39.18
N LYS A 503 -40.24 -10.29 -39.93
CA LYS A 503 -40.40 -8.89 -39.48
C LYS A 503 -41.71 -8.69 -38.69
N ARG A 504 -41.61 -8.15 -37.47
CA ARG A 504 -42.68 -7.40 -36.80
C ARG A 504 -42.09 -6.20 -36.05
N THR A 505 -42.84 -5.12 -36.15
CA THR A 505 -42.61 -3.74 -35.76
C THR A 505 -42.13 -3.59 -34.31
N ILE A 506 -41.08 -2.79 -34.11
CA ILE A 506 -40.51 -2.45 -32.81
C ILE A 506 -41.39 -1.38 -32.18
N GLU A 507 -42.33 -1.79 -31.32
CA GLU A 507 -42.82 -0.92 -30.25
C GLU A 507 -41.80 -0.95 -29.13
N LYS A 508 -41.22 0.23 -28.83
CA LYS A 508 -40.33 0.45 -27.69
C LYS A 508 -41.10 0.15 -26.40
N LYS A 509 -40.98 -1.08 -25.88
CA LYS A 509 -41.23 -1.31 -24.46
C LYS A 509 -40.19 -0.51 -23.70
N LYS A 510 -40.64 0.51 -22.96
CA LYS A 510 -39.85 1.13 -21.89
C LYS A 510 -39.44 0.00 -20.95
N GLN A 511 -38.16 -0.34 -21.02
CA GLN A 511 -37.50 -1.20 -20.07
C GLN A 511 -37.53 -0.41 -18.76
N GLY A 512 -38.35 -0.84 -17.80
CA GLY A 512 -38.30 -0.28 -16.47
C GLY A 512 -36.90 -0.52 -15.91
N ASP A 513 -36.26 0.54 -15.43
CA ASP A 513 -34.96 0.49 -14.79
C ASP A 513 -35.04 -0.36 -13.52
N LEU A 514 -34.73 -1.65 -13.68
CA LEU A 514 -34.37 -2.52 -12.56
C LEU A 514 -32.88 -2.30 -12.27
N HIS A 515 -32.56 -1.26 -11.52
CA HIS A 515 -31.24 -1.18 -10.87
C HIS A 515 -31.23 -2.17 -9.70
N ARG A 516 -30.40 -3.20 -9.82
CA ARG A 516 -30.07 -4.10 -8.71
C ARG A 516 -29.26 -3.25 -7.71
N THR A 517 -29.79 -2.98 -6.53
CA THR A 517 -29.05 -2.35 -5.42
C THR A 517 -28.08 -3.36 -4.80
N TYR A 518 -27.06 -3.74 -5.56
CA TYR A 518 -25.79 -4.07 -4.92
C TYR A 518 -25.27 -2.77 -4.30
N GLY A 519 -24.89 -2.80 -3.03
CA GLY A 519 -23.81 -1.91 -2.64
C GLY A 519 -24.09 -0.77 -1.68
N THR A 520 -24.80 -1.01 -0.56
CA THR A 520 -24.52 -0.21 0.63
C THR A 520 -23.66 -1.03 1.60
N ARG A 521 -22.42 -0.61 1.85
CA ARG A 521 -21.59 -1.15 2.94
C ARG A 521 -21.83 -0.30 4.18
N VAL A 522 -21.99 -0.94 5.33
CA VAL A 522 -22.15 -0.23 6.62
C VAL A 522 -20.90 -0.44 7.46
N ILE A 523 -20.28 0.65 7.91
CA ILE A 523 -19.13 0.60 8.82
C ILE A 523 -19.45 1.44 10.06
N PRO A 524 -19.94 0.83 11.16
CA PRO A 524 -20.19 1.55 12.39
C PRO A 524 -18.88 2.04 13.03
N VAL A 525 -18.93 3.26 13.54
CA VAL A 525 -17.89 3.87 14.38
C VAL A 525 -18.47 4.08 15.78
N PHE A 526 -18.03 3.29 16.75
CA PHE A 526 -18.44 3.45 18.15
C PHE A 526 -17.43 4.32 18.89
N VAL A 527 -17.89 5.49 19.37
CA VAL A 527 -17.08 6.37 20.22
C VAL A 527 -17.53 6.21 21.65
N LEU A 528 -16.71 5.58 22.48
CA LEU A 528 -16.98 5.37 23.91
C LEU A 528 -16.54 6.62 24.67
N SER A 529 -17.49 7.49 24.99
CA SER A 529 -17.29 8.72 25.78
C SER A 529 -17.48 8.39 27.26
N LEU A 530 -16.39 7.98 27.92
CA LEU A 530 -16.41 7.50 29.29
C LEU A 530 -15.87 8.58 30.25
N ALA A 531 -16.52 8.76 31.39
CA ALA A 531 -16.04 9.53 32.53
C ALA A 531 -15.97 8.64 33.77
N ASP A 532 -15.17 9.07 34.75
CA ASP A 532 -14.95 8.38 36.02
C ASP A 532 -14.44 6.93 35.84
N VAL A 533 -13.63 6.72 34.80
CA VAL A 533 -12.88 5.49 34.52
C VAL A 533 -11.42 5.64 34.95
N ASP A 534 -10.65 4.55 34.90
CA ASP A 534 -9.20 4.59 35.13
C ASP A 534 -8.56 5.72 34.32
N GLU A 535 -7.70 6.51 34.97
CA GLU A 535 -7.11 7.68 34.34
C GLU A 535 -6.24 7.35 33.13
N HIS A 536 -5.70 6.13 33.10
CA HIS A 536 -4.82 5.59 32.07
C HIS A 536 -5.55 4.60 31.15
N LEU A 537 -6.89 4.56 31.19
CA LEU A 537 -7.66 3.63 30.36
C LEU A 537 -7.35 3.87 28.88
N MET A 538 -6.87 2.83 28.22
CA MET A 538 -6.63 2.79 26.78
C MET A 538 -7.16 1.47 26.23
N MET A 539 -7.18 1.31 24.91
CA MET A 539 -7.33 0.00 24.30
C MET A 539 -6.01 -0.76 24.29
N GLU A 540 -6.09 -2.05 23.95
CA GLU A 540 -4.91 -2.90 23.80
C GLU A 540 -3.82 -2.24 22.93
N GLY A 541 -2.55 -2.39 23.32
CA GLY A 541 -1.42 -1.82 22.60
C GLY A 541 -1.13 -0.34 22.88
N GLU A 542 -1.72 0.25 23.95
CA GLU A 542 -1.63 1.68 24.26
C GLU A 542 -2.19 2.59 23.15
N SER A 543 -3.27 2.13 22.51
CA SER A 543 -4.00 2.85 21.47
C SER A 543 -5.33 3.40 21.99
N LEU A 544 -5.83 4.48 21.38
CA LEU A 544 -7.18 5.00 21.60
C LEU A 544 -8.15 4.62 20.47
N VAL A 545 -7.69 3.84 19.50
CA VAL A 545 -8.51 3.23 18.44
C VAL A 545 -8.24 1.72 18.36
N TRP A 546 -9.31 0.95 18.17
CA TRP A 546 -9.24 -0.45 17.76
C TRP A 546 -10.12 -0.64 16.53
N THR A 547 -9.66 -1.47 15.59
CA THR A 547 -10.35 -1.71 14.32
C THR A 547 -10.40 -3.17 13.95
N SER A 548 -11.46 -3.52 13.23
CA SER A 548 -11.57 -4.75 12.44
C SER A 548 -12.14 -4.39 11.07
N LYS A 549 -12.17 -5.34 10.12
CA LYS A 549 -12.68 -5.14 8.76
C LYS A 549 -14.12 -4.57 8.65
N ASP A 550 -14.90 -4.62 9.73
CA ASP A 550 -16.31 -4.23 9.76
C ASP A 550 -16.65 -3.15 10.81
N VAL A 551 -15.75 -2.78 11.72
CA VAL A 551 -16.05 -1.81 12.80
C VAL A 551 -14.83 -1.03 13.26
N VAL A 552 -15.06 0.23 13.64
CA VAL A 552 -14.09 1.09 14.34
C VAL A 552 -14.61 1.40 15.74
N ILE A 553 -13.77 1.19 16.74
CA ILE A 553 -14.06 1.55 18.13
C ILE A 553 -13.01 2.58 18.58
N VAL A 554 -13.48 3.69 19.15
CA VAL A 554 -12.63 4.78 19.64
C VAL A 554 -12.95 5.04 21.11
N LEU A 555 -11.92 5.16 21.92
CA LEU A 555 -12.06 5.51 23.33
C LEU A 555 -11.82 7.01 23.53
N GLN A 556 -12.74 7.66 24.23
CA GLN A 556 -12.68 9.07 24.59
C GLN A 556 -12.99 9.22 26.08
N HIS A 557 -12.16 9.98 26.79
CA HIS A 557 -12.43 10.37 28.17
C HIS A 557 -11.79 11.73 28.52
N GLN A 558 -12.06 12.21 29.73
CA GLN A 558 -11.80 13.60 30.15
C GLN A 558 -10.35 13.97 30.45
N ASN A 559 -9.44 13.00 30.45
CA ASN A 559 -8.09 13.27 30.91
C ASN A 559 -7.29 13.96 29.81
N ASP A 560 -6.47 14.94 30.22
CA ASP A 560 -5.72 15.76 29.28
C ASP A 560 -4.67 14.95 28.51
N LYS A 561 -3.83 14.18 29.22
CA LYS A 561 -2.71 13.44 28.63
C LYS A 561 -2.46 12.13 29.38
N ILE A 562 -2.33 11.04 28.63
CA ILE A 562 -1.89 9.74 29.15
C ILE A 562 -0.44 9.51 28.73
N PRO A 563 0.50 9.28 29.67
CA PRO A 563 1.87 8.93 29.31
C PRO A 563 1.90 7.54 28.67
N LEU A 564 2.52 7.45 27.49
CA LEU A 564 2.69 6.20 26.77
C LEU A 564 4.08 5.59 27.03
N SER A 565 4.24 4.32 26.69
CA SER A 565 5.53 3.60 26.71
C SER A 565 6.39 3.91 25.49
N TYR A 566 6.14 5.00 24.79
CA TYR A 566 6.92 5.49 23.64
C TYR A 566 7.73 6.72 24.02
N VAL A 567 8.96 6.80 23.51
CA VAL A 567 9.86 7.93 23.73
C VAL A 567 10.26 8.52 22.40
N SER A 568 10.35 9.85 22.38
CA SER A 568 11.04 10.60 21.34
C SER A 568 12.12 11.42 22.04
N GLU A 569 13.37 11.11 21.74
CA GLU A 569 14.55 11.66 22.39
C GLU A 569 14.57 11.39 23.90
N ILE A 570 14.36 12.43 24.70
CA ILE A 570 14.36 12.39 26.16
C ILE A 570 12.93 12.46 26.73
N GLU A 571 11.91 12.63 25.87
CA GLU A 571 10.54 12.86 26.28
C GLU A 571 9.65 11.66 25.98
N ARG A 572 8.83 11.27 26.97
CA ARG A 572 7.75 10.31 26.75
C ARG A 572 6.66 10.95 25.88
N ARG A 573 6.14 10.18 24.93
CA ARG A 573 4.96 10.56 24.15
C ARG A 573 3.72 10.41 25.02
N HIS A 574 2.71 11.20 24.67
CA HIS A 574 1.44 11.23 25.36
C HIS A 574 0.31 11.02 24.36
N ALA A 575 -0.68 10.22 24.74
CA ALA A 575 -1.97 10.20 24.06
C ALA A 575 -2.87 11.30 24.60
N ILE A 576 -3.74 11.84 23.75
CA ILE A 576 -4.70 12.89 24.10
C ILE A 576 -6.11 12.32 23.85
N PRO A 577 -6.73 11.68 24.87
CA PRO A 577 -8.04 11.03 24.75
C PRO A 577 -9.16 11.96 24.27
N VAL A 578 -9.02 13.25 24.56
CA VAL A 578 -9.98 14.29 24.17
C VAL A 578 -10.11 14.44 22.65
N LEU A 579 -9.06 14.15 21.88
CA LEU A 579 -8.99 14.36 20.43
C LEU A 579 -9.39 13.10 19.64
N SER A 580 -10.67 12.73 19.72
CA SER A 580 -11.20 11.52 19.08
C SER A 580 -11.21 11.55 17.54
N GLN A 581 -11.26 12.73 16.91
CA GLN A 581 -11.34 12.87 15.44
C GLN A 581 -10.18 12.17 14.71
N ARG A 582 -8.95 12.36 15.20
CA ARG A 582 -7.76 11.71 14.63
C ARG A 582 -7.88 10.18 14.69
N HIS A 583 -8.34 9.66 15.82
CA HIS A 583 -8.48 8.23 16.07
C HIS A 583 -9.58 7.60 15.20
N ILE A 584 -10.69 8.31 15.01
CA ILE A 584 -11.73 7.91 14.06
C ILE A 584 -11.16 7.86 12.63
N LEU A 585 -10.41 8.88 12.22
CA LEU A 585 -9.80 8.91 10.89
C LEU A 585 -8.73 7.83 10.69
N ALA A 586 -7.91 7.55 11.69
CA ALA A 586 -6.97 6.43 11.65
C ALA A 586 -7.72 5.09 11.48
N GLY A 587 -8.80 4.90 12.24
CA GLY A 587 -9.60 3.69 12.12
C GLY A 587 -10.27 3.57 10.76
N LEU A 588 -10.91 4.62 10.27
CA LEU A 588 -11.55 4.64 8.96
C LEU A 588 -10.55 4.51 7.81
N ALA A 589 -9.36 5.10 7.91
CA ALA A 589 -8.28 4.92 6.93
C ALA A 589 -7.90 3.44 6.80
N SER A 590 -7.82 2.71 7.91
CA SER A 590 -7.58 1.27 7.88
C SER A 590 -8.75 0.45 7.32
N VAL A 591 -9.99 0.72 7.76
CA VAL A 591 -11.16 -0.12 7.39
C VAL A 591 -11.68 0.17 5.99
N VAL A 592 -11.72 1.45 5.60
CA VAL A 592 -12.23 1.91 4.29
C VAL A 592 -11.13 1.86 3.23
N GLY A 593 -9.96 2.41 3.55
CA GLY A 593 -8.85 2.50 2.59
C GLY A 593 -7.92 1.28 2.61
N GLY A 594 -8.14 0.30 3.49
CA GLY A 594 -7.21 -0.81 3.66
C GLY A 594 -5.81 -0.36 4.09
N LEU A 595 -5.66 0.85 4.65
CA LEU A 595 -4.34 1.41 4.97
C LEU A 595 -3.76 0.77 6.23
N SER A 596 -2.57 0.19 6.06
CA SER A 596 -1.67 -0.14 7.17
C SER A 596 -1.07 1.14 7.75
N ALA A 597 -0.75 1.11 9.05
CA ALA A 597 0.02 2.21 9.61
C ALA A 597 1.41 2.22 8.96
N PRO A 598 2.00 3.38 8.61
CA PRO A 598 3.31 3.44 7.92
C PRO A 598 4.51 2.88 8.71
N TYR A 599 4.29 2.33 9.89
CA TYR A 599 5.30 1.65 10.70
C TYR A 599 5.00 0.16 10.89
N GLU A 600 3.92 -0.38 10.31
CA GLU A 600 3.55 -1.80 10.42
C GLU A 600 3.88 -2.52 9.11
N LYS A 601 4.26 -3.79 9.23
CA LYS A 601 4.47 -4.71 8.10
C LYS A 601 4.08 -6.13 8.52
N ALA A 602 3.50 -6.90 7.60
CA ALA A 602 3.21 -8.31 7.81
C ALA A 602 4.52 -9.09 7.95
N SER A 603 4.55 -10.04 8.88
CA SER A 603 5.66 -10.98 8.96
C SER A 603 5.14 -12.39 9.16
N HIS A 604 5.24 -13.19 8.10
CA HIS A 604 4.95 -14.62 8.16
C HIS A 604 5.87 -15.33 9.16
N VAL A 605 7.12 -14.88 9.32
CA VAL A 605 8.09 -15.51 10.25
C VAL A 605 7.70 -15.29 11.71
N HIS A 606 7.15 -14.12 12.04
CA HIS A 606 6.75 -13.79 13.41
C HIS A 606 5.29 -14.16 13.71
N GLU A 607 4.52 -14.58 12.70
CA GLU A 607 3.07 -14.84 12.77
C GLU A 607 2.27 -13.65 13.34
N ARG A 608 2.83 -12.43 13.21
CA ARG A 608 2.23 -11.17 13.63
C ARG A 608 2.80 -10.01 12.81
N PRO A 609 2.11 -8.85 12.80
CA PRO A 609 2.72 -7.62 12.30
C PRO A 609 4.00 -7.29 13.08
N VAL A 610 5.05 -6.93 12.33
CA VAL A 610 6.28 -6.35 12.86
C VAL A 610 6.23 -4.85 12.73
N VAL A 611 6.98 -4.17 13.59
CA VAL A 611 6.99 -2.71 13.65
C VAL A 611 8.35 -2.15 13.22
N ASN A 612 8.32 -1.07 12.44
CA ASN A 612 9.45 -0.23 12.07
C ASN A 612 9.06 1.24 12.20
N TRP A 613 9.52 1.92 13.25
CA TRP A 613 9.08 3.28 13.56
C TRP A 613 9.64 4.34 12.61
N LEU A 614 10.51 3.99 11.66
CA LEU A 614 11.16 4.94 10.76
C LEU A 614 10.16 5.90 10.11
N TRP A 615 9.06 5.40 9.54
CA TRP A 615 8.04 6.20 8.85
C TRP A 615 6.84 6.59 9.73
N ALA A 616 7.01 6.62 11.06
CA ALA A 616 5.93 6.94 11.99
C ALA A 616 5.57 8.42 12.12
N THR A 617 6.32 9.31 11.45
CA THR A 617 6.15 10.77 11.46
C THR A 617 5.78 11.29 10.07
N GLY A 618 4.75 12.15 9.98
CA GLY A 618 4.36 12.80 8.75
C GLY A 618 2.86 13.04 8.63
N CYS A 619 2.36 13.26 7.42
CA CYS A 619 0.95 13.52 7.14
C CYS A 619 0.12 12.22 7.09
N HIS A 620 -0.09 11.61 8.26
CA HIS A 620 -0.98 10.47 8.46
C HIS A 620 -1.54 10.43 9.89
N PRO A 621 -2.75 9.88 10.12
CA PRO A 621 -3.38 9.91 11.45
C PRO A 621 -2.86 8.83 12.42
N PHE A 622 -2.10 7.84 11.95
CA PHE A 622 -1.59 6.73 12.77
C PHE A 622 -0.53 7.14 13.81
N GLY A 623 -0.20 6.24 14.72
CA GLY A 623 0.99 6.33 15.56
C GLY A 623 0.72 6.62 17.04
N PRO A 624 1.83 6.87 17.74
CA PRO A 624 1.92 7.94 18.73
C PRO A 624 2.83 9.10 18.26
N PHE A 625 3.51 8.96 17.11
CA PHE A 625 4.54 9.90 16.64
C PHE A 625 4.05 10.93 15.61
N SER A 626 3.00 10.65 14.84
CA SER A 626 2.30 11.68 14.07
C SER A 626 1.29 12.42 14.94
N ASN A 627 0.80 13.59 14.50
CA ASN A 627 -0.25 14.36 15.14
C ASN A 627 -1.14 15.10 14.12
N THR A 628 -1.56 14.41 13.07
CA THR A 628 -2.44 14.98 12.03
C THR A 628 -3.79 14.28 11.98
N SER A 629 -4.80 15.00 11.49
CA SER A 629 -6.12 14.44 11.12
C SER A 629 -6.31 14.44 9.61
N HIS A 630 -5.21 14.26 8.87
CA HIS A 630 -5.20 14.26 7.41
C HIS A 630 -4.42 13.06 6.89
N VAL A 631 -4.78 12.62 5.69
CA VAL A 631 -4.09 11.57 4.95
C VAL A 631 -3.36 12.23 3.76
N SER A 632 -2.08 11.90 3.57
CA SER A 632 -1.28 12.40 2.44
C SER A 632 -1.87 11.98 1.09
N GLN A 633 -1.53 12.69 0.01
CA GLN A 633 -1.91 12.27 -1.35
C GLN A 633 -1.35 10.90 -1.70
N LEU A 634 -0.12 10.61 -1.27
CA LEU A 634 0.46 9.28 -1.45
C LEU A 634 -0.39 8.17 -0.81
N LEU A 635 -0.81 8.33 0.44
CA LEU A 635 -1.61 7.32 1.13
C LEU A 635 -3.05 7.24 0.60
N LYS A 636 -3.59 8.32 0.02
CA LYS A 636 -4.87 8.25 -0.71
C LYS A 636 -4.74 7.38 -1.96
N ASP A 637 -3.68 7.55 -2.72
CA ASP A 637 -3.42 6.71 -3.89
C ASP A 637 -3.25 5.24 -3.50
N VAL A 638 -2.54 4.97 -2.39
CA VAL A 638 -2.45 3.63 -1.80
C VAL A 638 -3.82 3.11 -1.41
N ALA A 639 -4.68 3.90 -0.77
CA ALA A 639 -6.02 3.48 -0.38
C ALA A 639 -6.86 3.04 -1.58
N LEU A 640 -6.84 3.83 -2.66
CA LEU A 640 -7.54 3.50 -3.90
C LEU A 640 -6.98 2.22 -4.54
N ARG A 641 -5.65 2.09 -4.60
CA ARG A 641 -4.96 0.88 -5.10
C ARG A 641 -5.28 -0.36 -4.28
N ASN A 642 -5.36 -0.26 -2.96
CA ASN A 642 -5.66 -1.39 -2.09
C ASN A 642 -7.02 -2.02 -2.40
N THR A 643 -8.03 -1.20 -2.75
CA THR A 643 -9.34 -1.72 -3.17
C THR A 643 -9.25 -2.50 -4.49
N ILE A 644 -8.43 -2.03 -5.44
CA ILE A 644 -8.16 -2.71 -6.70
C ILE A 644 -7.42 -4.02 -6.43
N TYR A 645 -6.41 -3.99 -5.57
CA TYR A 645 -5.61 -5.16 -5.21
C TYR A 645 -6.44 -6.25 -4.57
N ALA A 646 -7.27 -5.92 -3.59
CA ALA A 646 -8.16 -6.89 -2.94
C ALA A 646 -9.13 -7.55 -3.93
N ARG A 647 -9.62 -6.80 -4.93
CA ARG A 647 -10.53 -7.36 -5.96
C ARG A 647 -9.81 -8.28 -6.93
N VAL A 648 -8.64 -7.88 -7.39
CA VAL A 648 -7.82 -8.69 -8.31
C VAL A 648 -7.36 -9.95 -7.61
N ASP A 649 -6.83 -9.84 -6.39
CA ASP A 649 -6.43 -10.97 -5.56
C ASP A 649 -7.59 -11.97 -5.38
N SER A 650 -8.76 -11.48 -4.96
CA SER A 650 -9.97 -12.31 -4.84
C SER A 650 -10.37 -12.97 -6.17
N ALA A 651 -10.25 -12.25 -7.29
CA ALA A 651 -10.58 -12.79 -8.61
C ALA A 651 -9.59 -13.88 -9.05
N LEU A 652 -8.29 -13.67 -8.83
CA LEU A 652 -7.22 -14.61 -9.17
C LEU A 652 -7.34 -15.89 -8.34
N HIS A 653 -7.60 -15.78 -7.03
CA HIS A 653 -7.90 -16.93 -6.18
C HIS A 653 -9.08 -17.73 -6.71
N ARG A 654 -10.20 -17.09 -7.09
CA ARG A 654 -11.37 -17.77 -7.68
C ARG A 654 -11.05 -18.46 -9.00
N ILE A 655 -10.23 -17.85 -9.85
CA ILE A 655 -9.82 -18.44 -11.13
C ILE A 655 -8.98 -19.70 -10.90
N ARG A 656 -8.06 -19.66 -9.92
CA ARG A 656 -7.25 -20.82 -9.54
C ARG A 656 -8.11 -21.94 -8.97
N GLU A 657 -8.99 -21.65 -8.01
CA GLU A 657 -9.96 -22.62 -7.47
C GLU A 657 -10.81 -23.26 -8.58
N THR A 658 -11.28 -22.44 -9.54
CA THR A 658 -12.06 -22.91 -10.68
C THR A 658 -11.24 -23.82 -11.59
N SER A 659 -9.99 -23.44 -11.89
CA SER A 659 -9.04 -24.24 -12.69
C SER A 659 -8.75 -25.58 -12.01
N GLU A 660 -8.49 -25.57 -10.70
CA GLU A 660 -8.28 -26.77 -9.90
C GLU A 660 -9.51 -27.69 -9.89
N ALA A 661 -10.72 -27.14 -9.74
CA ALA A 661 -11.95 -27.91 -9.77
C ALA A 661 -12.17 -28.62 -11.12
N VAL A 662 -11.93 -27.92 -12.24
CA VAL A 662 -12.00 -28.52 -13.59
C VAL A 662 -10.94 -29.61 -13.75
N GLN A 663 -9.72 -29.38 -13.29
CA GLN A 663 -8.64 -30.36 -13.36
C GLN A 663 -8.90 -31.59 -12.48
N ALA A 664 -9.44 -31.40 -11.27
CA ALA A 664 -9.82 -32.48 -10.36
C ALA A 664 -10.92 -33.34 -10.97
N PHE A 665 -11.95 -32.73 -11.55
CA PHE A 665 -12.99 -33.45 -12.29
C PHE A 665 -12.42 -34.25 -13.46
N ALA A 666 -11.54 -33.62 -14.24
CA ALA A 666 -10.85 -34.28 -15.36
C ALA A 666 -10.02 -35.47 -14.86
N ALA A 667 -9.23 -35.32 -13.80
CA ALA A 667 -8.41 -36.39 -13.24
C ALA A 667 -9.26 -37.56 -12.69
N GLU A 668 -10.40 -37.27 -12.06
CA GLU A 668 -11.33 -38.25 -11.51
C GLU A 668 -11.96 -39.11 -12.62
N HIS A 669 -12.41 -38.48 -13.73
CA HIS A 669 -13.20 -39.14 -14.77
C HIS A 669 -12.39 -39.51 -16.03
N LEU A 670 -11.15 -39.02 -16.18
CA LEU A 670 -10.30 -39.21 -17.37
C LEU A 670 -8.94 -39.82 -17.05
N LYS A 671 -8.83 -40.82 -16.17
CA LYS A 671 -7.53 -41.42 -15.73
C LYS A 671 -6.66 -42.09 -16.83
N THR A 672 -6.48 -41.49 -18.00
CA THR A 672 -5.16 -41.44 -18.61
C THR A 672 -4.38 -40.32 -17.93
N PRO A 673 -3.16 -40.57 -17.41
CA PRO A 673 -2.32 -39.46 -17.03
C PRO A 673 -2.17 -38.60 -18.28
N LEU A 674 -2.38 -37.30 -18.12
CA LEU A 674 -2.35 -36.23 -19.11
C LEU A 674 -0.95 -36.10 -19.79
N GLY A 675 -0.39 -37.20 -20.32
CA GLY A 675 1.02 -37.35 -20.65
C GLY A 675 1.49 -38.66 -21.31
N GLU A 676 0.64 -39.58 -21.82
CA GLU A 676 1.16 -40.61 -22.74
C GLU A 676 1.41 -40.03 -24.15
N PRO A 677 2.62 -40.18 -24.72
CA PRO A 677 2.96 -39.69 -26.05
C PRO A 677 2.28 -40.53 -27.13
N VAL A 678 1.64 -39.85 -28.09
CA VAL A 678 1.13 -40.49 -29.30
C VAL A 678 2.32 -40.93 -30.15
N LYS A 679 2.38 -42.21 -30.50
CA LYS A 679 3.36 -42.76 -31.45
C LYS A 679 3.30 -41.95 -32.76
N GLY A 680 4.34 -41.15 -33.04
CA GLY A 680 4.55 -40.51 -34.35
C GLY A 680 4.50 -38.98 -34.42
N LYS A 681 4.31 -38.23 -33.32
CA LYS A 681 4.47 -36.75 -33.33
C LYS A 681 5.75 -36.33 -32.60
N LYS A 682 6.50 -35.39 -33.19
CA LYS A 682 7.75 -34.84 -32.62
C LYS A 682 7.46 -34.08 -31.31
N ASN A 683 8.37 -34.22 -30.34
CA ASN A 683 8.36 -33.44 -29.10
C ASN A 683 8.38 -31.94 -29.42
N LYS A 684 7.41 -31.18 -28.91
CA LYS A 684 7.47 -29.71 -28.89
C LYS A 684 8.18 -29.25 -27.62
N THR A 685 8.95 -28.18 -27.71
CA THR A 685 9.81 -27.64 -26.64
C THR A 685 9.14 -26.60 -25.75
N SER A 686 7.84 -26.34 -25.90
CA SER A 686 7.09 -25.40 -25.07
C SER A 686 6.10 -26.15 -24.17
N THR A 687 5.98 -25.71 -22.93
CA THR A 687 5.08 -26.24 -21.89
C THR A 687 3.64 -26.33 -22.40
N GLU A 688 3.09 -27.55 -22.46
CA GLU A 688 1.69 -27.76 -22.89
C GLU A 688 0.73 -27.12 -21.87
N LEU A 689 -0.01 -26.09 -22.31
CA LEU A 689 -1.05 -25.40 -21.55
C LEU A 689 -2.13 -26.42 -21.14
N TRP A 690 -2.68 -26.35 -19.92
CA TRP A 690 -3.58 -27.39 -19.40
C TRP A 690 -4.87 -27.53 -20.24
N LEU A 691 -5.35 -26.44 -20.86
CA LEU A 691 -6.50 -26.41 -21.75
C LEU A 691 -6.26 -27.08 -23.11
N GLU A 692 -5.05 -26.95 -23.66
CA GLU A 692 -4.70 -27.59 -24.95
C GLU A 692 -4.78 -29.12 -24.89
N LYS A 693 -4.78 -29.69 -23.68
CA LYS A 693 -4.92 -31.13 -23.45
C LYS A 693 -6.34 -31.63 -23.74
N PHE A 694 -7.36 -30.77 -23.72
CA PHE A 694 -8.74 -31.14 -24.04
C PHE A 694 -8.99 -31.24 -25.56
N TYR A 695 -8.28 -30.46 -26.38
CA TYR A 695 -8.48 -30.43 -27.84
C TYR A 695 -7.66 -31.46 -28.61
N LYS A 696 -6.47 -31.85 -28.09
CA LYS A 696 -5.46 -32.52 -28.91
C LYS A 696 -5.59 -34.05 -28.99
N LYS A 697 -6.59 -34.68 -28.36
CA LYS A 697 -6.73 -36.16 -28.34
C LYS A 697 -8.13 -36.63 -28.76
N THR A 698 -8.28 -37.02 -30.03
CA THR A 698 -9.40 -37.86 -30.47
C THR A 698 -9.29 -39.23 -29.78
N THR A 699 -10.16 -39.51 -28.82
CA THR A 699 -10.28 -40.85 -28.23
C THR A 699 -11.58 -41.49 -28.69
N ASN A 700 -11.65 -42.82 -28.68
CA ASN A 700 -12.91 -43.54 -28.95
C ASN A 700 -13.85 -43.57 -27.72
N LEU A 701 -13.49 -42.86 -26.64
CA LEU A 701 -14.30 -42.69 -25.45
C LEU A 701 -15.18 -41.44 -25.63
N PRO A 702 -16.37 -41.37 -24.99
CA PRO A 702 -17.16 -40.15 -24.97
C PRO A 702 -16.32 -38.99 -24.42
N GLU A 703 -16.33 -37.87 -25.14
CA GLU A 703 -15.60 -36.68 -24.71
C GLU A 703 -16.14 -36.20 -23.35
N PRO A 704 -15.27 -36.00 -22.35
CA PRO A 704 -15.67 -35.59 -20.99
C PRO A 704 -16.31 -34.20 -20.95
N PHE A 705 -15.86 -33.33 -21.86
CA PHE A 705 -16.35 -31.98 -22.03
C PHE A 705 -16.71 -31.79 -23.49
N PRO A 706 -17.91 -31.29 -23.81
CA PRO A 706 -18.21 -30.79 -25.14
C PRO A 706 -17.15 -29.76 -25.55
N HIS A 707 -16.62 -29.88 -26.77
CA HIS A 707 -15.65 -28.94 -27.34
C HIS A 707 -16.08 -27.47 -27.21
N GLU A 708 -17.38 -27.21 -27.32
CA GLU A 708 -17.95 -25.86 -27.16
C GLU A 708 -17.72 -25.27 -25.75
N LEU A 709 -17.69 -26.10 -24.70
CA LEU A 709 -17.46 -25.63 -23.33
C LEU A 709 -15.99 -25.28 -23.11
N VAL A 710 -15.07 -26.06 -23.70
CA VAL A 710 -13.63 -25.79 -23.65
C VAL A 710 -13.31 -24.52 -24.45
N ASP A 711 -13.89 -24.34 -25.63
CA ASP A 711 -13.74 -23.15 -26.48
C ASP A 711 -14.29 -21.89 -25.81
N ARG A 712 -15.36 -22.04 -25.04
CA ARG A 712 -15.89 -20.93 -24.22
C ARG A 712 -14.94 -20.56 -23.07
N LEU A 713 -14.34 -21.54 -22.41
CA LEU A 713 -13.40 -21.30 -21.32
C LEU A 713 -12.09 -20.69 -21.82
N GLU A 714 -11.57 -21.13 -22.96
CA GLU A 714 -10.39 -20.55 -23.61
C GLU A 714 -10.64 -19.08 -23.99
N LYS A 715 -11.77 -18.77 -24.63
CA LYS A 715 -12.15 -17.38 -24.94
C LYS A 715 -12.28 -16.50 -23.70
N TYR A 716 -12.78 -17.05 -22.60
CA TYR A 716 -12.85 -16.33 -21.33
C TYR A 716 -11.45 -16.00 -20.82
N LEU A 717 -10.54 -16.97 -20.80
CA LEU A 717 -9.17 -16.76 -20.34
C LEU A 717 -8.36 -15.82 -21.24
N ASP A 718 -8.55 -15.88 -22.57
CA ASP A 718 -7.96 -14.93 -23.51
C ASP A 718 -8.46 -13.50 -23.27
N SER A 719 -9.77 -13.33 -23.03
CA SER A 719 -10.34 -12.02 -22.68
C SER A 719 -9.78 -11.50 -21.36
N LEU A 720 -9.57 -12.40 -20.38
CA LEU A 720 -9.07 -12.05 -19.07
C LEU A 720 -7.56 -11.73 -19.10
N GLU A 721 -6.79 -12.39 -19.95
CA GLU A 721 -5.39 -12.06 -20.24
C GLU A 721 -5.26 -10.60 -20.69
N GLU A 722 -6.05 -10.18 -21.69
CA GLU A 722 -6.02 -8.79 -22.17
C GLU A 722 -6.52 -7.79 -21.10
N GLN A 723 -7.55 -8.13 -20.32
CA GLN A 723 -8.03 -7.28 -19.23
C GLN A 723 -6.96 -7.06 -18.14
N LEU A 724 -6.22 -8.10 -17.77
CA LEU A 724 -5.14 -8.01 -16.79
C LEU A 724 -3.93 -7.24 -17.31
N VAL A 725 -3.56 -7.41 -18.59
CA VAL A 725 -2.49 -6.61 -19.21
C VAL A 725 -2.88 -5.13 -19.26
N ASP A 726 -4.13 -4.82 -19.62
CA ASP A 726 -4.67 -3.46 -19.58
C ASP A 726 -4.69 -2.90 -18.15
N LEU A 727 -5.13 -3.69 -17.17
CA LEU A 727 -5.11 -3.29 -15.76
C LEU A 727 -3.69 -2.95 -15.27
N SER A 728 -2.68 -3.74 -15.67
CA SER A 728 -1.28 -3.46 -15.34
C SER A 728 -0.81 -2.12 -15.91
N SER A 729 -1.22 -1.80 -17.15
CA SER A 729 -0.97 -0.49 -17.79
C SER A 729 -1.66 0.65 -17.03
N LEU A 730 -2.93 0.48 -16.69
CA LEU A 730 -3.71 1.50 -15.98
C LEU A 730 -3.14 1.79 -14.59
N LEU A 731 -2.67 0.76 -13.89
CA LEU A 731 -1.99 0.90 -12.60
C LEU A 731 -0.65 1.62 -12.71
N TYR A 732 0.13 1.34 -13.76
CA TYR A 732 1.39 2.05 -14.04
C TYR A 732 1.17 3.52 -14.37
N ASP A 733 0.18 3.84 -15.22
CA ASP A 733 -0.16 5.21 -15.62
C ASP A 733 -0.90 6.02 -14.54
N HIS A 734 -1.08 5.44 -13.34
CA HIS A 734 -1.84 6.02 -12.22
C HIS A 734 -3.32 6.30 -12.52
N ARG A 735 -3.91 5.61 -13.51
CA ARG A 735 -5.32 5.75 -13.91
C ARG A 735 -6.22 4.90 -13.02
N LEU A 736 -6.25 5.25 -11.73
CA LEU A 736 -6.87 4.44 -10.68
C LEU A 736 -8.39 4.30 -10.82
N GLN A 737 -9.07 5.27 -11.44
CA GLN A 737 -10.52 5.17 -11.67
C GLN A 737 -10.84 4.12 -12.74
N GLU A 738 -10.12 4.11 -13.84
CA GLU A 738 -10.32 3.10 -14.90
C GLU A 738 -9.87 1.71 -14.44
N ALA A 739 -8.76 1.64 -13.68
CA ALA A 739 -8.32 0.42 -13.03
C ALA A 739 -9.36 -0.13 -12.05
N HIS A 740 -10.11 0.74 -11.35
CA HIS A 740 -11.22 0.35 -10.50
C HIS A 740 -12.37 -0.29 -11.28
N SER A 741 -12.77 0.31 -12.40
CA SER A 741 -13.81 -0.26 -13.26
C SER A 741 -13.35 -1.60 -13.85
N ASN A 742 -12.14 -1.67 -14.40
CA ASN A 742 -11.56 -2.90 -14.98
C ASN A 742 -11.46 -4.03 -13.91
N SER A 743 -10.93 -3.75 -12.73
CA SER A 743 -10.85 -4.75 -11.64
C SER A 743 -12.21 -5.21 -11.12
N SER A 744 -13.22 -4.34 -11.13
CA SER A 744 -14.61 -4.72 -10.81
C SER A 744 -15.17 -5.69 -11.84
N ASP A 745 -14.92 -5.43 -13.12
CA ASP A 745 -15.34 -6.30 -14.22
C ASP A 745 -14.65 -7.67 -14.15
N ILE A 746 -13.34 -7.70 -13.87
CA ILE A 746 -12.57 -8.94 -13.67
C ILE A 746 -13.16 -9.77 -12.51
N LEU A 747 -13.40 -9.14 -11.35
CA LEU A 747 -13.97 -9.83 -10.19
C LEU A 747 -15.38 -10.35 -10.47
N GLN A 748 -16.24 -9.51 -11.06
CA GLN A 748 -17.59 -9.91 -11.41
C GLN A 748 -17.60 -11.07 -12.42
N SER A 749 -16.75 -11.00 -13.45
CA SER A 749 -16.61 -12.02 -14.48
C SER A 749 -16.10 -13.35 -13.90
N SER A 750 -15.15 -13.30 -12.94
CA SER A 750 -14.63 -14.49 -12.26
C SER A 750 -15.68 -15.16 -11.37
N ILE A 751 -16.48 -14.39 -10.61
CA ILE A 751 -17.60 -14.92 -9.81
C ILE A 751 -18.62 -15.64 -10.70
N PHE A 752 -19.02 -15.02 -11.82
CA PHE A 752 -19.97 -15.64 -12.74
C PHE A 752 -19.42 -16.91 -13.39
N THR A 753 -18.14 -16.90 -13.74
CA THR A 753 -17.47 -18.04 -14.36
C THR A 753 -17.33 -19.20 -13.40
N GLN A 754 -16.94 -18.95 -12.15
CA GLN A 754 -16.88 -19.97 -11.09
C GLN A 754 -18.24 -20.65 -10.93
N GLN A 755 -19.32 -19.87 -10.76
CA GLN A 755 -20.69 -20.41 -10.63
C GLN A 755 -21.13 -21.22 -11.86
N TYR A 756 -20.78 -20.75 -13.06
CA TYR A 756 -21.10 -21.45 -14.31
C TYR A 756 -20.35 -22.79 -14.43
N VAL A 757 -19.06 -22.79 -14.13
CA VAL A 757 -18.21 -23.99 -14.15
C VAL A 757 -18.69 -24.99 -13.11
N GLU A 758 -18.95 -24.58 -11.87
CA GLU A 758 -19.49 -25.45 -10.82
C GLU A 758 -20.80 -26.12 -11.24
N HIS A 759 -21.71 -25.36 -11.87
CA HIS A 759 -22.97 -25.88 -12.39
C HIS A 759 -22.74 -26.93 -13.49
N ILE A 760 -21.83 -26.68 -14.42
CA ILE A 760 -21.46 -27.65 -15.46
C ILE A 760 -20.86 -28.91 -14.84
N LEU A 761 -19.87 -28.75 -13.95
CA LEU A 761 -19.20 -29.88 -13.31
C LEU A 761 -20.19 -30.75 -12.53
N ALA A 762 -21.19 -30.14 -11.87
CA ALA A 762 -22.27 -30.88 -11.21
C ALA A 762 -23.14 -31.66 -12.22
N SER A 763 -23.58 -31.02 -13.30
CA SER A 763 -24.37 -31.66 -14.36
C SER A 763 -23.63 -32.80 -15.06
N GLU A 764 -22.36 -32.58 -15.44
CA GLU A 764 -21.55 -33.62 -16.09
C GLU A 764 -21.21 -34.76 -15.13
N ARG A 765 -20.98 -34.47 -13.84
CA ARG A 765 -20.83 -35.51 -12.81
C ARG A 765 -22.07 -36.39 -12.70
N GLU A 766 -23.28 -35.81 -12.77
CA GLU A 766 -24.52 -36.59 -12.79
C GLU A 766 -24.65 -37.46 -14.04
N LYS A 767 -24.33 -36.94 -15.22
CA LYS A 767 -24.34 -37.73 -16.47
C LYS A 767 -23.35 -38.89 -16.43
N MET A 768 -22.20 -38.69 -15.80
CA MET A 768 -21.13 -39.69 -15.72
C MET A 768 -21.35 -40.73 -14.61
N ARG A 769 -22.35 -40.58 -13.72
CA ARG A 769 -22.68 -41.58 -12.68
C ARG A 769 -23.00 -42.98 -13.23
N CYS A 770 -23.46 -43.08 -14.48
CA CYS A 770 -23.76 -44.38 -15.11
C CYS A 770 -22.52 -45.08 -15.71
N CYS A 771 -21.38 -44.40 -15.79
CA CYS A 771 -20.17 -44.89 -16.42
C CYS A 771 -19.16 -45.35 -15.35
N SER A 772 -19.09 -46.64 -15.06
CA SER A 772 -17.98 -47.21 -14.28
C SER A 772 -16.81 -47.52 -15.20
N ILE A 773 -15.68 -46.83 -15.02
CA ILE A 773 -14.47 -47.13 -15.79
C ILE A 773 -13.78 -48.34 -15.15
N GLU A 774 -13.88 -49.51 -15.80
CA GLU A 774 -13.10 -50.68 -15.44
C GLU A 774 -11.76 -50.68 -16.17
N TYR A 775 -10.67 -50.61 -15.42
CA TYR A 775 -9.32 -50.62 -15.96
C TYR A 775 -8.84 -52.06 -16.12
N LYS A 776 -8.61 -52.49 -17.36
CA LYS A 776 -7.69 -53.60 -17.63
C LYS A 776 -6.28 -53.01 -17.61
N LEU A 777 -5.51 -53.30 -16.56
CA LEU A 777 -4.06 -53.13 -16.60
C LEU A 777 -3.55 -53.74 -17.92
N PRO A 778 -2.71 -53.04 -18.70
CA PRO A 778 -2.12 -53.65 -19.88
C PRO A 778 -1.37 -54.89 -19.40
N LEU A 779 -1.80 -56.06 -19.89
CA LEU A 779 -1.05 -57.31 -19.70
C LEU A 779 0.40 -56.98 -20.04
N GLN A 780 1.27 -57.05 -19.03
CA GLN A 780 2.68 -56.67 -19.14
C GLN A 780 3.24 -57.30 -20.41
N SER A 781 3.71 -56.46 -21.33
CA SER A 781 4.47 -56.91 -22.49
C SER A 781 5.57 -57.85 -21.99
N SER A 782 5.75 -58.99 -22.67
CA SER A 782 6.79 -59.98 -22.40
C SER A 782 8.19 -59.38 -22.27
N GLN A 783 8.38 -58.14 -22.74
CA GLN A 783 9.57 -57.33 -22.52
C GLN A 783 9.90 -57.07 -21.04
N ASN A 784 8.92 -56.86 -20.15
CA ASN A 784 9.22 -56.66 -18.73
C ASN A 784 9.74 -57.95 -18.06
N LEU A 785 9.25 -59.11 -18.51
CA LEU A 785 9.78 -60.41 -18.08
C LEU A 785 11.17 -60.67 -18.66
N ILE A 786 11.44 -60.23 -19.89
CA ILE A 786 12.78 -60.30 -20.51
C ILE A 786 13.76 -59.38 -19.77
N TYR A 787 13.39 -58.13 -19.48
CA TYR A 787 14.24 -57.19 -18.71
C TYR A 787 14.45 -57.66 -17.26
N ALA A 788 13.42 -58.19 -16.60
CA ALA A 788 13.57 -58.82 -15.30
C ALA A 788 14.50 -60.05 -15.37
N GLY A 789 14.40 -60.85 -16.43
CA GLY A 789 15.30 -61.97 -16.71
C GLY A 789 16.74 -61.55 -16.97
N ILE A 790 16.96 -60.46 -17.71
CA ILE A 790 18.30 -59.88 -17.95
C ILE A 790 18.89 -59.34 -16.66
N LEU A 791 18.09 -58.66 -15.82
CA LEU A 791 18.54 -58.17 -14.51
C LEU A 791 18.86 -59.32 -13.55
N LEU A 792 18.04 -60.37 -13.51
CA LEU A 792 18.31 -61.57 -12.71
C LEU A 792 19.56 -62.31 -13.21
N ALA A 793 19.73 -62.45 -14.52
CA ALA A 793 20.93 -63.05 -15.11
C ALA A 793 22.18 -62.20 -14.83
N GLY A 794 22.08 -60.88 -14.94
CA GLY A 794 23.15 -59.95 -14.59
C GLY A 794 23.52 -60.02 -13.12
N PHE A 795 22.53 -60.08 -12.23
CA PHE A 795 22.75 -60.25 -10.79
C PHE A 795 23.39 -61.59 -10.46
N PHE A 796 22.97 -62.67 -11.13
CA PHE A 796 23.54 -64.01 -10.94
C PHE A 796 24.99 -64.08 -11.43
N VAL A 797 25.30 -63.50 -12.60
CA VAL A 797 26.67 -63.39 -13.10
C VAL A 797 27.53 -62.56 -12.15
N TYR A 798 27.02 -61.42 -11.66
CA TYR A 798 27.72 -60.57 -10.70
C TYR A 798 27.99 -61.31 -9.37
N PHE A 799 27.02 -62.07 -8.87
CA PHE A 799 27.16 -62.90 -7.68
C PHE A 799 28.19 -64.04 -7.88
N VAL A 800 28.15 -64.73 -9.02
CA VAL A 800 29.13 -65.79 -9.36
C VAL A 800 30.53 -65.19 -9.50
N VAL A 801 30.69 -64.05 -10.16
CA VAL A 801 31.97 -63.35 -10.23
C VAL A 801 32.46 -63.00 -8.82
N ILE A 802 31.65 -62.40 -7.94
CA ILE A 802 32.09 -62.09 -6.57
C ILE A 802 32.42 -63.37 -5.77
N PHE A 803 31.60 -64.41 -5.88
CA PHE A 803 31.78 -65.65 -5.13
C PHE A 803 33.06 -66.41 -5.55
N PHE A 804 33.42 -66.39 -6.83
CA PHE A 804 34.63 -67.05 -7.34
C PHE A 804 35.86 -66.12 -7.48
N SER A 805 35.67 -64.80 -7.45
CA SER A 805 36.77 -63.81 -7.45
C SER A 805 37.17 -63.40 -6.04
N SER A 806 36.43 -63.80 -5.01
CA SER A 806 36.87 -63.69 -3.61
C SER A 806 37.94 -64.76 -3.37
N PRO A 807 39.22 -64.39 -3.22
CA PRO A 807 40.24 -65.36 -2.82
C PRO A 807 39.87 -65.88 -1.43
N VAL A 808 39.81 -67.20 -1.28
CA VAL A 808 39.79 -67.82 0.05
C VAL A 808 41.08 -67.42 0.76
N ARG A 809 40.99 -66.40 1.61
CA ARG A 809 41.74 -66.23 2.85
C ARG A 809 41.12 -65.16 3.73
#